data_AF-A0AAJ6UR97-F1
#
_entry.id   AF-A0AAJ6UR97-F1
#
_cell.length_a   1.000
_cell.length_b   1.000
_cell.length_c   1.000
_cell.angle_alpha   90.00
_cell.angle_beta   90.00
_cell.angle_gamma   90.00
#
_symmetry.space_group_name_H-M   'P 1'
#
loop_
_entity.id
_entity.type
_entity.pdbx_description
1 polymer ?
#
loop_
_entity_poly.entity_id
_entity_poly.type
_entity_poly.pdbx_seq_one_letter_code
_entity_poly.pdbx_strand_id
1 'polypeptide(L)'
;MATSNTTTTPPPPQHQQVDTATAEELTAKAAHKRYEGLMMVRTKAIKGKGAWYWAHLEPMLVHNTDTGLPKAVKLRCSLCDAVFSASNPSRTASEHLKRGTCPNFNSVPKPVSSISPNTALLPSPSSSGGGGAITVVHGSSNRKRPVVSSSGLSGSVGVASSAYPVTAVGSTYQVSPLAIVDPSRFSGEMAMLPQQPHLMLSGGKEDLGALAMLEDSVKKLKSPKTSPGQALSKTQIDCALDYLADWVYESCGSVSFSSLEHPKFRAFLNQVGLPVVSRRDFVGGRLDVKYEEARAESEARIRDAMFFQIASDGWKVKSNGSPGDVNLVNLTVNLPNGTSLYRRAVFASGSVPSKYAEEVFWETITGICGSLVQQCVGIVADRFKAKALRSLENQNHWMVNLSCQLQGFTSLIKDFSKELPLFRTVSENCFKLASFVNNKTPIRNSFHKYQLQEYGNAGLLRMPLRDYEKMDFGPVYTMLEDVLSSARALQLVLHDESYKIVSMEDPTAREVAEMIGDVRFWNDMDAVHSLVKLIKEMAQEIEAERPLVGQCLPLWDELRAKVKSWCSKFHIAEGAVEKVIETRFKKNYHPAWAAAYILDPLYLRRDNSGKYLPPFKCLTSEQEKDVDKLITRLVSREEAHIVLMELMKWRTEGLDPVYAKAVQMRERDPITGKMRIVNPQSSRLVWETYLTEFKSLGKVAVRLIFLHATSCGFKCNWSWLRWVYAHGQSRAGMDKLQKLIFIAAHSKLDRREFLSDEDKDADLFALANELDKDIVELEKPP
;
A
#
# COMPACT_ATOMS: atom_id res chain seq x y z
N MET A 1 40.21 58.88 68.99
CA MET A 1 41.09 60.04 68.74
C MET A 1 41.81 59.81 67.42
N ALA A 2 41.84 60.85 66.61
CA ALA A 2 42.07 60.83 65.17
C ALA A 2 43.54 60.64 64.78
N THR A 3 43.76 60.10 63.57
CA THR A 3 44.85 60.51 62.69
C THR A 3 44.39 60.48 61.24
N SER A 4 44.73 61.56 60.56
CA SER A 4 44.43 61.98 59.20
C SER A 4 45.28 61.21 58.18
N ASN A 5 44.80 61.04 56.93
CA ASN A 5 45.67 60.97 55.76
C ASN A 5 44.93 61.31 54.45
N THR A 6 45.36 62.44 53.89
CA THR A 6 45.73 62.80 52.51
C THR A 6 45.10 62.08 51.29
N THR A 7 44.58 62.94 50.42
CA THR A 7 43.99 62.75 49.08
C THR A 7 45.01 62.32 48.02
N THR A 8 44.62 61.39 47.13
CA THR A 8 45.24 61.19 45.81
C THR A 8 44.16 60.88 44.75
N THR A 9 44.27 61.56 43.60
CA THR A 9 43.40 61.53 42.40
C THR A 9 43.52 60.21 41.59
N PRO A 10 42.50 59.80 40.80
CA PRO A 10 42.51 58.53 40.07
C PRO A 10 43.10 58.65 38.63
N PRO A 11 43.68 57.56 38.07
CA PRO A 11 44.07 57.46 36.66
C PRO A 11 42.92 56.91 35.77
N PRO A 12 43.00 57.06 34.43
CA PRO A 12 41.88 56.81 33.51
C PRO A 12 41.65 55.32 33.20
N PRO A 13 40.44 54.91 32.76
CA PRO A 13 40.13 53.52 32.48
C PRO A 13 40.71 53.07 31.13
N GLN A 14 41.64 52.13 31.16
CA GLN A 14 41.98 51.25 30.05
C GLN A 14 41.53 49.82 30.38
N HIS A 15 40.29 49.47 30.02
CA HIS A 15 39.85 48.09 29.81
C HIS A 15 38.48 48.10 29.14
N GLN A 16 38.44 47.97 27.80
CA GLN A 16 37.19 47.74 27.06
C GLN A 16 37.35 46.89 25.77
N GLN A 17 38.57 46.42 25.45
CA GLN A 17 38.85 45.76 24.17
C GLN A 17 38.91 44.23 24.24
N VAL A 18 38.98 43.63 25.42
CA VAL A 18 39.09 42.16 25.59
C VAL A 18 37.72 41.48 25.79
N ASP A 19 36.74 42.20 26.34
CA ASP A 19 35.37 41.67 26.57
C ASP A 19 34.48 41.68 25.32
N THR A 20 34.81 42.50 24.31
CA THR A 20 34.06 42.59 23.06
C THR A 20 34.36 41.43 22.10
N ALA A 21 35.62 40.99 22.02
CA ALA A 21 36.04 39.89 21.14
C ALA A 21 35.42 38.53 21.53
N THR A 22 35.28 38.26 22.84
CA THR A 22 34.67 37.02 23.36
C THR A 22 33.15 36.99 23.18
N ALA A 23 32.48 38.14 23.27
CA ALA A 23 31.04 38.27 23.00
C ALA A 23 30.68 38.10 21.51
N GLU A 24 31.53 38.60 20.61
CA GLU A 24 31.37 38.43 19.16
C GLU A 24 31.54 36.97 18.73
N GLU A 25 32.49 36.24 19.31
CA GLU A 25 32.71 34.82 18.99
C GLU A 25 31.54 33.92 19.45
N LEU A 26 30.95 34.21 20.62
CA LEU A 26 29.75 33.51 21.10
C LEU A 26 28.52 33.79 20.22
N THR A 27 28.37 35.02 19.76
CA THR A 27 27.30 35.42 18.84
C THR A 27 27.45 34.73 17.48
N ALA A 28 28.68 34.60 16.99
CA ALA A 28 29.00 33.87 15.76
C ALA A 28 28.67 32.38 15.85
N LYS A 29 29.03 31.73 16.96
CA LYS A 29 28.68 30.31 17.23
C LYS A 29 27.16 30.11 17.31
N ALA A 30 26.43 31.04 17.93
CA ALA A 30 24.98 30.98 18.00
C ALA A 30 24.29 31.16 16.63
N ALA A 31 24.80 32.08 15.80
CA ALA A 31 24.31 32.27 14.42
C ALA A 31 24.55 31.02 13.57
N HIS A 32 25.74 30.42 13.66
CA HIS A 32 26.08 29.21 12.93
C HIS A 32 25.21 28.00 13.36
N LYS A 33 25.00 27.81 14.67
CA LYS A 33 24.10 26.75 15.18
C LYS A 33 22.66 26.89 14.69
N ARG A 34 22.15 28.13 14.57
CA ARG A 34 20.80 28.39 14.02
C ARG A 34 20.73 28.09 12.52
N TYR A 35 21.78 28.41 11.77
CA TYR A 35 21.87 28.10 10.34
C TYR A 35 21.78 26.59 10.09
N GLU A 36 22.58 25.80 10.81
CA GLU A 36 22.54 24.33 10.74
C GLU A 36 21.16 23.77 11.09
N GLY A 37 20.51 24.32 12.13
CA GLY A 37 19.14 23.98 12.50
C GLY A 37 18.13 24.20 11.37
N LEU A 38 18.22 25.32 10.67
CA LEU A 38 17.32 25.65 9.56
C LEU A 38 17.63 24.84 8.29
N MET A 39 18.90 24.51 8.04
CA MET A 39 19.31 23.61 6.96
C MET A 39 18.72 22.21 7.15
N MET A 40 18.70 21.69 8.38
CA MET A 40 18.02 20.43 8.69
C MET A 40 16.50 20.50 8.45
N VAL A 41 15.85 21.61 8.82
CA VAL A 41 14.40 21.81 8.59
C VAL A 41 14.07 21.81 7.09
N ARG A 42 14.86 22.52 6.28
CA ARG A 42 14.72 22.53 4.81
C ARG A 42 14.96 21.12 4.23
N THR A 43 16.02 20.43 4.66
CA THR A 43 16.36 19.09 4.17
C THR A 43 15.25 18.07 4.48
N LYS A 44 14.65 18.14 5.68
CA LYS A 44 13.49 17.32 6.04
C LYS A 44 12.28 17.62 5.15
N ALA A 45 12.02 18.89 4.84
CA ALA A 45 10.93 19.28 3.96
C ALA A 45 11.14 18.81 2.50
N ILE A 46 12.35 18.90 1.95
CA ILE A 46 12.71 18.38 0.62
C ILE A 46 12.50 16.86 0.54
N LYS A 47 12.82 16.14 1.61
CA LYS A 47 12.60 14.68 1.73
C LYS A 47 11.15 14.29 2.10
N GLY A 48 10.21 15.24 2.12
CA GLY A 48 8.80 14.98 2.46
C GLY A 48 8.51 14.69 3.94
N LYS A 49 9.50 14.84 4.84
CA LYS A 49 9.40 14.55 6.29
C LYS A 49 9.23 15.82 7.14
N GLY A 50 8.52 16.83 6.64
CA GLY A 50 8.29 18.11 7.32
C GLY A 50 7.26 18.98 6.58
N ALA A 51 7.02 20.19 7.07
CA ALA A 51 6.09 21.10 6.42
C ALA A 51 6.62 21.51 5.03
N TRP A 52 5.92 21.08 3.97
CA TRP A 52 6.37 21.12 2.57
C TRP A 52 6.89 22.48 2.10
N TYR A 53 6.28 23.58 2.54
CA TYR A 53 6.63 24.94 2.13
C TYR A 53 8.05 25.36 2.55
N TRP A 54 8.66 24.67 3.52
CA TRP A 54 10.06 24.90 3.91
C TRP A 54 11.06 24.55 2.82
N ALA A 55 10.69 23.75 1.81
CA ALA A 55 11.57 23.46 0.67
C ALA A 55 11.95 24.72 -0.12
N HIS A 56 11.08 25.75 -0.09
CA HIS A 56 11.25 27.01 -0.81
C HIS A 56 11.96 28.11 -0.02
N LEU A 57 12.41 27.83 1.22
CA LEU A 57 13.10 28.80 2.07
C LEU A 57 14.54 28.35 2.28
N GLU A 58 15.47 29.10 1.70
CA GLU A 58 16.90 28.87 1.78
C GLU A 58 17.52 29.67 2.95
N PRO A 59 18.10 29.00 3.95
CA PRO A 59 18.87 29.67 4.99
C PRO A 59 20.15 30.28 4.41
N MET A 60 20.46 31.50 4.84
CA MET A 60 21.67 32.23 4.47
C MET A 60 22.40 32.72 5.72
N LEU A 61 23.70 32.47 5.78
CA LEU A 61 24.57 33.01 6.82
C LEU A 61 25.12 34.37 6.38
N VAL A 62 24.82 35.42 7.14
CA VAL A 62 25.30 36.78 6.89
C VAL A 62 26.52 37.02 7.75
N HIS A 63 27.63 37.43 7.13
CA HIS A 63 28.90 37.71 7.81
C HIS A 63 29.08 39.21 8.05
N ASN A 64 29.84 39.56 9.09
CA ASN A 64 30.26 40.94 9.33
C ASN A 64 31.33 41.34 8.31
N THR A 65 31.22 42.52 7.71
CA THR A 65 32.17 43.03 6.70
C THR A 65 33.55 43.30 7.28
N ASP A 66 33.64 43.62 8.58
CA ASP A 66 34.89 44.06 9.21
C ASP A 66 35.65 42.91 9.86
N THR A 67 34.94 41.88 10.34
CA THR A 67 35.53 40.75 11.08
C THR A 67 35.38 39.39 10.38
N GLY A 68 34.59 39.29 9.32
CA GLY A 68 34.33 38.04 8.59
C GLY A 68 33.52 37.00 9.38
N LEU A 69 33.18 37.27 10.65
CA LEU A 69 32.45 36.34 11.50
C LEU A 69 30.94 36.31 11.20
N PRO A 70 30.26 35.16 11.35
CA PRO A 70 28.81 35.05 11.23
C PRO A 70 28.06 36.02 12.16
N LYS A 71 27.29 36.95 11.59
CA LYS A 71 26.55 37.97 12.32
C LYS A 71 25.08 37.60 12.53
N ALA A 72 24.44 37.02 11.53
CA ALA A 72 23.02 36.68 11.57
C ALA A 72 22.65 35.60 10.56
N VAL A 73 21.47 35.00 10.73
CA VAL A 73 20.87 34.09 9.74
C VAL A 73 19.65 34.78 9.13
N LYS A 74 19.54 34.71 7.80
CA LYS A 74 18.37 35.16 7.04
C LYS A 74 17.77 33.98 6.26
N LEU A 75 16.53 34.15 5.82
CA LEU A 75 15.86 33.20 4.92
C LEU A 75 15.62 33.88 3.58
N ARG A 76 16.00 33.24 2.48
CA ARG A 76 15.67 33.65 1.11
C ARG A 76 14.58 32.76 0.55
N CYS A 77 13.56 33.34 -0.04
CA CYS A 77 12.56 32.59 -0.80
C CYS A 77 13.13 32.21 -2.17
N SER A 78 13.20 30.93 -2.51
CA SER A 78 13.72 30.47 -3.81
C SER A 78 12.77 30.73 -5.00
N LEU A 79 11.59 31.32 -4.74
CA LEU A 79 10.56 31.59 -5.75
C LEU A 79 10.51 33.06 -6.18
N CYS A 80 10.93 33.99 -5.32
CA CYS A 80 10.89 35.42 -5.58
C CYS A 80 12.14 36.16 -5.08
N ASP A 81 13.13 35.43 -4.57
CA ASP A 81 14.40 35.92 -4.02
C ASP A 81 14.29 36.90 -2.84
N ALA A 82 13.09 37.12 -2.31
CA ALA A 82 12.89 37.97 -1.14
C ALA A 82 13.62 37.41 0.08
N VAL A 83 14.29 38.28 0.84
CA VAL A 83 15.12 37.92 1.99
C VAL A 83 14.51 38.47 3.28
N PHE A 84 14.38 37.61 4.28
CA PHE A 84 13.73 37.91 5.56
C PHE A 84 14.61 37.54 6.76
N SER A 85 14.30 38.12 7.92
CA SER A 85 14.94 37.73 9.19
C SER A 85 14.55 36.31 9.59
N ALA A 86 15.53 35.52 10.05
CA ALA A 86 15.30 34.18 10.62
C ALA A 86 15.10 34.19 12.15
N SER A 87 14.78 35.35 12.76
CA SER A 87 14.52 35.45 14.21
C SER A 87 13.25 34.71 14.65
N ASN A 88 12.22 34.68 13.79
CA ASN A 88 11.03 33.83 13.97
C ASN A 88 10.66 33.12 12.65
N PRO A 89 11.40 32.05 12.31
CA PRO A 89 11.35 31.42 10.99
C PRO A 89 9.94 30.92 10.61
N SER A 90 9.19 30.40 11.57
CA SER A 90 7.83 29.87 11.37
C SER A 90 6.80 30.96 11.03
N ARG A 91 6.92 32.15 11.66
CA ARG A 91 6.07 33.30 11.36
C ARG A 91 6.41 33.89 10.00
N THR A 92 7.69 34.10 9.72
CA THR A 92 8.19 34.59 8.42
C THR A 92 7.71 33.71 7.26
N ALA A 93 7.83 32.38 7.41
CA ALA A 93 7.35 31.43 6.41
C ALA A 93 5.83 31.48 6.21
N SER A 94 5.06 31.63 7.30
CA SER A 94 3.60 31.67 7.25
C SER A 94 3.07 32.98 6.66
N GLU A 95 3.67 34.14 6.99
CA GLU A 95 3.27 35.42 6.41
C GLU A 95 3.70 35.54 4.94
N HIS A 96 4.86 35.01 4.58
CA HIS A 96 5.32 35.09 3.19
C HIS A 96 4.60 34.13 2.24
N LEU A 97 4.56 32.85 2.61
CA LEU A 97 4.06 31.78 1.74
C LEU A 97 2.57 31.46 2.00
N LYS A 98 2.13 31.34 3.27
CA LYS A 98 0.73 30.96 3.57
C LYS A 98 -0.27 32.11 3.43
N ARG A 99 0.12 33.36 3.71
CA ARG A 99 -0.74 34.55 3.53
C ARG A 99 -0.62 35.20 2.15
N GLY A 100 0.17 34.63 1.25
CA GLY A 100 0.16 34.98 -0.18
C GLY A 100 0.93 36.24 -0.57
N THR A 101 1.93 36.68 0.20
CA THR A 101 2.77 37.84 -0.21
C THR A 101 3.89 37.47 -1.19
N CYS A 102 4.10 36.18 -1.47
CA CYS A 102 4.98 35.71 -2.54
C CYS A 102 4.23 35.67 -3.89
N PRO A 103 4.60 36.49 -4.90
CA PRO A 103 3.88 36.56 -6.17
C PRO A 103 3.94 35.26 -6.97
N ASN A 104 5.02 34.48 -6.81
CA ASN A 104 5.27 33.25 -7.55
C ASN A 104 4.89 31.98 -6.78
N PHE A 105 4.20 32.08 -5.63
CA PHE A 105 3.87 30.89 -4.82
C PHE A 105 2.61 30.16 -5.33
N ASN A 106 1.66 30.89 -5.92
CA ASN A 106 0.44 30.30 -6.49
C ASN A 106 0.63 29.79 -7.94
N SER A 107 1.78 30.07 -8.58
CA SER A 107 2.10 29.66 -9.94
C SER A 107 2.93 28.37 -10.03
N VAL A 108 3.38 27.82 -8.90
CA VAL A 108 4.13 26.55 -8.86
C VAL A 108 3.14 25.39 -8.82
N PRO A 109 3.26 24.38 -9.70
CA PRO A 109 2.46 23.17 -9.59
C PRO A 109 2.73 22.49 -8.24
N LYS A 110 1.69 22.39 -7.42
CA LYS A 110 1.75 21.64 -6.16
C LYS A 110 2.05 20.17 -6.50
N PRO A 111 2.89 19.47 -5.71
CA PRO A 111 3.01 18.02 -5.83
C PRO A 111 1.62 17.37 -5.76
N VAL A 112 1.41 16.33 -6.57
CA VAL A 112 0.12 15.70 -6.97
C VAL A 112 -0.74 15.17 -5.80
N SER A 113 -0.37 15.42 -4.55
CA SER A 113 -1.09 14.94 -3.36
C SER A 113 -2.13 15.92 -2.80
N SER A 114 -2.47 17.02 -3.49
CA SER A 114 -3.52 17.94 -3.01
C SER A 114 -4.18 18.78 -4.12
N ILE A 115 -5.16 18.20 -4.82
CA ILE A 115 -6.17 18.97 -5.56
C ILE A 115 -7.55 18.39 -5.26
N SER A 116 -8.38 19.19 -4.57
CA SER A 116 -9.84 19.04 -4.58
C SER A 116 -10.42 20.01 -5.62
N PRO A 117 -11.27 19.57 -6.56
CA PRO A 117 -12.01 20.48 -7.44
C PRO A 117 -13.37 20.82 -6.83
N ASN A 118 -13.64 22.11 -6.61
CA ASN A 118 -15.02 22.61 -6.50
C ASN A 118 -15.35 23.46 -7.74
N THR A 119 -16.20 22.86 -8.57
CA THR A 119 -17.40 23.40 -9.22
C THR A 119 -17.37 24.86 -9.70
N ALA A 120 -17.21 25.03 -11.01
CA ALA A 120 -17.84 26.11 -11.77
C ALA A 120 -19.01 25.52 -12.57
N LEU A 121 -20.22 26.01 -12.25
CA LEU A 121 -21.47 25.79 -12.99
C LEU A 121 -21.42 26.51 -14.34
N LEU A 122 -21.91 25.87 -15.41
CA LEU A 122 -22.59 26.47 -16.59
C LEU A 122 -23.25 25.32 -17.40
N PRO A 123 -24.26 25.58 -18.25
CA PRO A 123 -25.52 24.85 -18.27
C PRO A 123 -25.68 23.88 -19.46
N SER A 124 -26.48 22.85 -19.25
CA SER A 124 -26.93 21.91 -20.30
C SER A 124 -28.11 22.47 -21.09
N PRO A 125 -28.17 22.31 -22.42
CA PRO A 125 -29.37 22.55 -23.21
C PRO A 125 -30.31 21.34 -23.18
N SER A 126 -31.60 21.64 -23.21
CA SER A 126 -32.72 20.71 -23.20
C SER A 126 -33.31 20.45 -24.59
N SER A 127 -33.70 19.20 -24.82
CA SER A 127 -34.85 18.69 -25.62
C SER A 127 -34.65 17.17 -25.75
N SER A 128 -35.61 16.25 -25.72
CA SER A 128 -37.08 16.24 -25.67
C SER A 128 -37.45 14.79 -25.24
N GLY A 129 -38.38 14.58 -24.31
CA GLY A 129 -39.71 14.07 -24.66
C GLY A 129 -40.13 12.88 -23.78
N GLY A 130 -41.39 12.91 -23.31
CA GLY A 130 -42.19 11.69 -23.12
C GLY A 130 -42.48 11.17 -21.70
N GLY A 131 -43.51 11.72 -21.05
CA GLY A 131 -44.63 10.91 -20.53
C GLY A 131 -44.61 10.41 -19.07
N GLY A 132 -45.72 10.65 -18.36
CA GLY A 132 -46.22 9.74 -17.33
C GLY A 132 -46.35 10.31 -15.91
N ALA A 133 -47.49 10.92 -15.61
CA ALA A 133 -47.92 11.36 -14.29
C ALA A 133 -48.19 10.17 -13.34
N ILE A 134 -48.07 10.39 -12.02
CA ILE A 134 -49.05 10.06 -10.96
C ILE A 134 -48.69 10.83 -9.67
N THR A 135 -49.69 11.55 -9.17
CA THR A 135 -49.82 12.32 -7.92
C THR A 135 -50.08 11.45 -6.68
N VAL A 136 -49.71 11.92 -5.47
CA VAL A 136 -50.45 11.99 -4.17
C VAL A 136 -49.46 12.49 -3.08
N VAL A 137 -49.41 13.77 -2.67
CA VAL A 137 -50.14 14.51 -1.59
C VAL A 137 -49.77 14.17 -0.13
N HIS A 138 -49.11 15.14 0.56
CA HIS A 138 -49.32 15.70 1.93
C HIS A 138 -48.00 16.40 2.37
N GLY A 139 -47.89 17.60 2.96
CA GLY A 139 -48.79 18.68 3.35
C GLY A 139 -48.05 19.66 4.31
N SER A 140 -48.27 20.98 4.10
CA SER A 140 -47.98 22.15 4.98
C SER A 140 -46.54 22.71 5.12
N SER A 141 -46.26 24.01 5.31
CA SER A 141 -46.90 25.30 4.98
C SER A 141 -45.91 26.45 5.33
N ASN A 142 -45.82 27.45 4.45
CA ASN A 142 -45.53 28.88 4.65
C ASN A 142 -44.24 29.40 5.36
N ARG A 143 -43.47 30.26 4.65
CA ARG A 143 -43.43 31.73 4.88
C ARG A 143 -42.69 32.52 3.79
N LYS A 144 -43.21 33.74 3.59
CA LYS A 144 -43.08 34.73 2.50
C LYS A 144 -41.69 35.38 2.33
N ARG A 145 -41.37 35.74 1.07
CA ARG A 145 -40.47 36.85 0.67
C ARG A 145 -41.26 38.16 0.56
N PRO A 146 -40.55 39.31 0.44
CA PRO A 146 -40.88 40.22 -0.65
C PRO A 146 -39.67 40.65 -1.49
N VAL A 147 -40.02 41.11 -2.69
CA VAL A 147 -39.23 41.59 -3.82
C VAL A 147 -39.04 43.11 -3.72
N VAL A 148 -37.93 43.66 -4.26
CA VAL A 148 -37.91 45.00 -4.88
C VAL A 148 -37.08 44.94 -6.17
N SER A 149 -37.66 45.52 -7.22
CA SER A 149 -37.10 45.74 -8.56
C SER A 149 -36.67 47.20 -8.73
N SER A 150 -35.68 47.45 -9.58
CA SER A 150 -35.49 48.70 -10.36
C SER A 150 -34.46 48.40 -11.46
N SER A 151 -34.82 48.31 -12.75
CA SER A 151 -35.20 49.34 -13.72
C SER A 151 -34.05 50.24 -14.19
N GLY A 152 -33.78 50.24 -15.49
CA GLY A 152 -33.46 51.49 -16.19
C GLY A 152 -32.43 51.45 -17.33
N LEU A 153 -32.95 51.56 -18.57
CA LEU A 153 -32.45 52.37 -19.71
C LEU A 153 -31.17 51.92 -20.44
N SER A 154 -30.97 52.14 -21.76
CA SER A 154 -31.81 52.36 -22.95
C SER A 154 -30.87 52.69 -24.13
N GLY A 155 -31.17 52.17 -25.33
CA GLY A 155 -30.85 52.76 -26.64
C GLY A 155 -29.51 52.34 -27.29
N SER A 156 -29.34 52.34 -28.60
CA SER A 156 -30.25 52.43 -29.77
C SER A 156 -29.37 52.31 -31.04
N VAL A 157 -29.76 51.43 -31.97
CA VAL A 157 -29.69 51.54 -33.46
C VAL A 157 -28.34 51.69 -34.20
N GLY A 158 -28.14 50.83 -35.21
CA GLY A 158 -27.25 51.06 -36.36
C GLY A 158 -27.06 49.81 -37.23
N VAL A 159 -27.26 49.91 -38.54
CA VAL A 159 -27.62 48.85 -39.50
C VAL A 159 -26.53 48.62 -40.58
N ALA A 160 -26.52 47.40 -41.14
CA ALA A 160 -26.08 46.96 -42.50
C ALA A 160 -24.62 46.51 -42.79
N SER A 161 -24.51 45.19 -43.05
CA SER A 161 -23.98 44.46 -44.23
C SER A 161 -22.65 44.84 -44.90
N SER A 162 -21.69 43.90 -44.94
CA SER A 162 -21.42 43.01 -46.10
C SER A 162 -20.03 42.34 -46.04
N ALA A 163 -19.99 41.07 -46.45
CA ALA A 163 -18.88 40.29 -47.02
C ALA A 163 -17.70 39.77 -46.13
N TYR A 164 -17.65 38.43 -46.08
CA TYR A 164 -16.61 37.47 -45.65
C TYR A 164 -15.23 37.65 -46.35
N PRO A 165 -14.14 36.90 -46.02
CA PRO A 165 -14.05 35.70 -45.16
C PRO A 165 -12.85 35.66 -44.20
N VAL A 166 -13.03 35.22 -42.96
CA VAL A 166 -11.91 34.75 -42.10
C VAL A 166 -12.40 33.65 -41.17
N THR A 167 -11.50 32.69 -40.93
CA THR A 167 -11.48 31.57 -39.94
C THR A 167 -11.52 30.20 -40.61
N ALA A 168 -10.77 29.19 -40.19
CA ALA A 168 -9.72 29.06 -39.18
C ALA A 168 -9.03 27.72 -39.51
N VAL A 169 -7.70 27.66 -39.38
CA VAL A 169 -7.03 26.92 -38.30
C VAL A 169 -7.60 25.53 -38.09
N GLY A 170 -7.09 24.57 -38.87
CA GLY A 170 -7.01 23.18 -38.42
C GLY A 170 -5.72 23.01 -37.63
N SER A 171 -5.78 22.48 -36.41
CA SER A 171 -4.61 21.85 -35.81
C SER A 171 -5.05 20.71 -34.90
N THR A 172 -5.00 19.53 -35.49
CA THR A 172 -5.09 18.22 -34.87
C THR A 172 -3.76 17.90 -34.19
N TYR A 173 -3.85 17.24 -33.05
CA TYR A 173 -2.75 16.62 -32.33
C TYR A 173 -2.00 15.62 -33.22
N GLN A 174 -0.69 15.80 -33.39
CA GLN A 174 0.23 14.68 -33.66
C GLN A 174 1.59 14.87 -32.97
N VAL A 175 2.03 13.72 -32.47
CA VAL A 175 3.27 13.40 -31.78
C VAL A 175 4.48 13.66 -32.68
N SER A 176 5.51 14.34 -32.16
CA SER A 176 6.79 14.52 -32.87
C SER A 176 7.82 13.46 -32.48
N PRO A 177 8.54 12.86 -33.46
CA PRO A 177 9.65 11.93 -33.23
C PRO A 177 11.01 12.64 -33.14
N LEU A 178 11.97 11.88 -32.62
CA LEU A 178 13.38 12.17 -32.35
C LEU A 178 14.12 12.89 -33.49
N ALA A 179 14.91 13.90 -33.11
CA ALA A 179 15.73 14.74 -33.98
C ALA A 179 16.99 14.01 -34.50
N ILE A 180 17.20 14.11 -35.81
CA ILE A 180 18.47 13.93 -36.52
C ILE A 180 19.14 15.31 -36.57
N VAL A 181 20.40 15.42 -36.17
CA VAL A 181 21.21 16.65 -36.34
C VAL A 181 22.04 16.53 -37.61
N ASP A 182 21.79 17.41 -38.57
CA ASP A 182 22.66 17.69 -39.71
C ASP A 182 23.45 18.99 -39.43
N PRO A 183 24.79 18.95 -39.37
CA PRO A 183 25.62 20.12 -39.16
C PRO A 183 26.18 20.64 -40.49
N SER A 184 25.67 21.78 -40.97
CA SER A 184 26.50 22.84 -41.58
C SER A 184 25.65 23.97 -42.16
N ARG A 185 25.52 25.10 -41.44
CA ARG A 185 25.54 26.46 -42.02
C ARG A 185 25.93 27.48 -40.95
N PHE A 186 27.22 27.80 -40.92
CA PHE A 186 27.73 29.10 -40.50
C PHE A 186 28.73 29.55 -41.57
N SER A 187 28.39 30.61 -42.30
CA SER A 187 29.36 31.64 -42.69
C SER A 187 28.64 32.81 -43.35
N GLY A 188 29.03 34.01 -42.92
CA GLY A 188 28.55 35.28 -43.42
C GLY A 188 29.19 35.70 -44.76
N GLU A 189 28.57 36.73 -45.31
CA GLU A 189 29.00 37.62 -46.41
C GLU A 189 30.38 38.26 -46.10
N MET A 190 31.18 38.84 -47.01
CA MET A 190 31.09 39.25 -48.41
C MET A 190 32.53 39.58 -48.88
N ALA A 191 32.95 39.21 -50.10
CA ALA A 191 33.82 40.04 -50.95
C ALA A 191 33.96 39.44 -52.36
N MET A 192 33.78 40.31 -53.35
CA MET A 192 33.53 40.09 -54.77
C MET A 192 34.76 39.68 -55.61
N LEU A 193 34.53 38.70 -56.51
CA LEU A 193 34.93 38.56 -57.94
C LEU A 193 35.94 39.55 -58.59
N PRO A 194 36.76 39.09 -59.57
CA PRO A 194 36.24 39.06 -60.94
C PRO A 194 36.70 37.90 -61.87
N GLN A 195 35.83 37.67 -62.87
CA GLN A 195 36.02 37.04 -64.18
C GLN A 195 35.99 35.50 -64.33
N GLN A 196 34.95 35.07 -65.07
CA GLN A 196 34.83 33.85 -65.88
C GLN A 196 34.95 34.25 -67.38
N PRO A 197 35.02 33.34 -68.40
CA PRO A 197 34.54 31.95 -68.40
C PRO A 197 35.34 30.84 -69.17
N HIS A 198 35.07 29.61 -68.73
CA HIS A 198 34.93 28.31 -69.42
C HIS A 198 36.07 27.49 -70.08
N LEU A 199 36.08 26.20 -69.66
CA LEU A 199 36.31 24.93 -70.40
C LEU A 199 37.75 24.44 -70.68
N MET A 200 38.17 23.35 -70.04
CA MET A 200 38.26 21.99 -70.63
C MET A 200 38.98 20.98 -69.71
N LEU A 201 38.50 19.74 -69.74
CA LEU A 201 39.13 18.55 -69.14
C LEU A 201 40.34 18.12 -69.97
N SER A 202 41.47 17.83 -69.32
CA SER A 202 42.57 17.07 -69.92
C SER A 202 43.15 16.13 -68.86
N GLY A 203 42.92 14.83 -69.03
CA GLY A 203 43.56 13.78 -68.24
C GLY A 203 45.06 13.79 -68.48
N GLY A 204 45.83 14.00 -67.42
CA GLY A 204 47.27 14.03 -67.41
C GLY A 204 47.81 13.27 -66.20
N LYS A 205 49.01 12.71 -66.35
CA LYS A 205 49.73 11.81 -65.44
C LYS A 205 50.02 12.37 -64.03
N GLU A 206 49.48 13.54 -63.73
CA GLU A 206 49.55 14.27 -62.46
C GLU A 206 48.48 13.78 -61.45
N ASP A 207 47.46 13.03 -61.88
CA ASP A 207 46.32 12.56 -61.04
C ASP A 207 46.64 11.37 -60.11
N LEU A 208 47.89 10.89 -60.09
CA LEU A 208 48.32 9.84 -59.17
C LEU A 208 48.34 10.32 -57.70
N GLY A 209 48.54 11.63 -57.47
CA GLY A 209 48.43 12.22 -56.13
C GLY A 209 46.98 12.29 -55.64
N ALA A 210 46.05 12.63 -56.53
CA ALA A 210 44.62 12.68 -56.21
C ALA A 210 44.05 11.27 -55.96
N LEU A 211 44.50 10.26 -56.69
CA LEU A 211 44.14 8.85 -56.45
C LEU A 211 44.75 8.30 -55.15
N ALA A 212 45.97 8.67 -54.78
CA ALA A 212 46.58 8.28 -53.50
C ALA A 212 45.86 8.93 -52.31
N MET A 213 45.46 10.19 -52.43
CA MET A 213 44.64 10.88 -51.42
C MET A 213 43.23 10.29 -51.31
N LEU A 214 42.64 9.83 -52.42
CA LEU A 214 41.38 9.08 -52.42
C LEU A 214 41.53 7.70 -51.76
N GLU A 215 42.63 6.98 -52.02
CA GLU A 215 42.92 5.69 -51.39
C GLU A 215 43.13 5.81 -49.86
N ASP A 216 43.82 6.86 -49.40
CA ASP A 216 43.97 7.16 -47.97
C ASP A 216 42.65 7.63 -47.33
N SER A 217 41.80 8.33 -48.08
CA SER A 217 40.47 8.75 -47.63
C SER A 217 39.50 7.57 -47.55
N VAL A 218 39.61 6.59 -48.46
CA VAL A 218 38.83 5.33 -48.46
C VAL A 218 39.36 4.35 -47.39
N LYS A 219 40.66 4.32 -47.10
CA LYS A 219 41.23 3.59 -45.94
C LYS A 219 40.76 4.18 -44.61
N LYS A 220 40.54 5.50 -44.51
CA LYS A 220 39.91 6.16 -43.35
C LYS A 220 38.39 5.94 -43.24
N LEU A 221 37.73 5.52 -44.32
CA LEU A 221 36.29 5.21 -44.36
C LEU A 221 35.98 3.72 -44.12
N LYS A 222 36.93 2.94 -43.58
CA LYS A 222 36.64 1.60 -43.06
C LYS A 222 35.82 1.71 -41.77
N SER A 223 34.49 1.61 -41.93
CA SER A 223 33.45 1.35 -40.91
C SER A 223 33.47 2.29 -39.68
N PRO A 224 32.33 2.90 -39.27
CA PRO A 224 32.27 3.42 -37.92
C PRO A 224 32.47 2.24 -36.97
N LYS A 225 33.69 2.07 -36.46
CA LYS A 225 33.87 1.54 -35.11
C LYS A 225 32.96 2.41 -34.27
N THR A 226 31.91 1.82 -33.73
CA THR A 226 31.12 2.41 -32.66
C THR A 226 32.10 3.10 -31.72
N SER A 227 32.18 4.43 -31.80
CA SER A 227 32.85 5.22 -30.77
C SER A 227 32.33 4.66 -29.44
N PRO A 228 33.19 4.31 -28.47
CA PRO A 228 32.68 3.90 -27.17
C PRO A 228 31.74 5.02 -26.74
N GLY A 229 30.45 4.69 -26.59
CA GLY A 229 29.51 5.64 -26.00
C GLY A 229 30.16 6.20 -24.74
N GLN A 230 29.98 7.50 -24.50
CA GLN A 230 30.59 8.23 -23.39
C GLN A 230 30.73 7.31 -22.17
N ALA A 231 31.97 6.88 -21.88
CA ALA A 231 32.20 5.80 -20.94
C ALA A 231 31.59 6.20 -19.60
N LEU A 232 30.63 5.41 -19.12
CA LEU A 232 29.99 5.66 -17.83
C LEU A 232 31.09 5.81 -16.77
N SER A 233 30.97 6.84 -15.95
CA SER A 233 31.88 6.99 -14.82
C SER A 233 31.73 5.79 -13.88
N LYS A 234 32.78 5.47 -13.14
CA LYS A 234 32.76 4.37 -12.17
C LYS A 234 31.56 4.47 -11.22
N THR A 235 31.25 5.68 -10.75
CA THR A 235 30.09 5.93 -9.88
C THR A 235 28.76 5.64 -10.58
N GLN A 236 28.60 5.99 -11.85
CA GLN A 236 27.39 5.66 -12.61
C GLN A 236 27.24 4.16 -12.83
N ILE A 237 28.34 3.46 -13.09
CA ILE A 237 28.35 1.99 -13.22
C ILE A 237 27.95 1.35 -11.89
N ASP A 238 28.57 1.77 -10.80
CA ASP A 238 28.30 1.24 -9.46
C ASP A 238 26.83 1.48 -9.06
N CYS A 239 26.31 2.71 -9.26
CA CYS A 239 24.89 3.00 -9.00
C CYS A 239 23.94 2.17 -9.86
N ALA A 240 24.23 1.99 -11.15
CA ALA A 240 23.39 1.18 -12.03
C ALA A 240 23.37 -0.30 -11.62
N LEU A 241 24.52 -0.83 -11.20
CA LEU A 241 24.60 -2.19 -10.66
C LEU A 241 23.89 -2.33 -9.32
N ASP A 242 23.93 -1.31 -8.46
CA ASP A 242 23.19 -1.28 -7.20
C ASP A 242 21.67 -1.25 -7.44
N TYR A 243 21.18 -0.45 -8.38
CA TYR A 243 19.76 -0.46 -8.75
C TYR A 243 19.33 -1.80 -9.36
N LEU A 244 20.19 -2.42 -10.18
CA LEU A 244 19.93 -3.76 -10.71
C LEU A 244 19.88 -4.81 -9.59
N ALA A 245 20.78 -4.71 -8.61
CA ALA A 245 20.80 -5.59 -7.43
C ALA A 245 19.55 -5.40 -6.58
N ASP A 246 19.17 -4.16 -6.30
CA ASP A 246 17.95 -3.83 -5.56
C ASP A 246 16.73 -4.44 -6.26
N TRP A 247 16.55 -4.24 -7.56
CA TRP A 247 15.45 -4.85 -8.31
C TRP A 247 15.45 -6.37 -8.22
N VAL A 248 16.60 -7.03 -8.43
CA VAL A 248 16.70 -8.50 -8.36
C VAL A 248 16.35 -9.03 -6.97
N TYR A 249 16.82 -8.39 -5.90
CA TYR A 249 16.53 -8.82 -4.53
C TYR A 249 15.08 -8.54 -4.14
N GLU A 250 14.55 -7.37 -4.49
CA GLU A 250 13.16 -6.98 -4.24
C GLU A 250 12.16 -7.92 -4.91
N SER A 251 12.49 -8.40 -6.11
CA SER A 251 11.65 -9.36 -6.85
C SER A 251 11.54 -10.76 -6.20
N CYS A 252 12.25 -11.08 -5.11
CA CYS A 252 12.15 -12.33 -4.34
C CYS A 252 11.99 -13.61 -5.20
N GLY A 253 12.80 -13.75 -6.26
CA GLY A 253 12.77 -14.94 -7.12
C GLY A 253 11.87 -14.87 -8.36
N SER A 254 11.12 -13.78 -8.57
CA SER A 254 10.46 -13.51 -9.87
C SER A 254 11.51 -13.29 -10.98
N VAL A 255 12.66 -12.70 -10.63
CA VAL A 255 13.84 -12.64 -11.50
C VAL A 255 14.84 -13.69 -11.04
N SER A 256 15.07 -14.72 -11.87
CA SER A 256 16.10 -15.72 -11.59
C SER A 256 17.50 -15.13 -11.73
N PHE A 257 18.42 -15.50 -10.85
CA PHE A 257 19.84 -15.19 -11.01
C PHE A 257 20.45 -15.72 -12.31
N SER A 258 19.86 -16.76 -12.92
CA SER A 258 20.29 -17.25 -14.24
C SER A 258 19.97 -16.26 -15.36
N SER A 259 18.91 -15.45 -15.20
CA SER A 259 18.51 -14.43 -16.17
C SER A 259 19.59 -13.34 -16.32
N LEU A 260 20.36 -13.07 -15.25
CA LEU A 260 21.48 -12.11 -15.28
C LEU A 260 22.65 -12.58 -16.16
N GLU A 261 22.74 -13.88 -16.43
CA GLU A 261 23.78 -14.46 -17.28
C GLU A 261 23.29 -14.73 -18.71
N HIS A 262 22.02 -14.42 -19.00
CA HIS A 262 21.43 -14.66 -20.31
C HIS A 262 22.17 -13.85 -21.40
N PRO A 263 22.53 -14.46 -22.55
CA PRO A 263 23.34 -13.79 -23.57
C PRO A 263 22.75 -12.47 -24.09
N LYS A 264 21.43 -12.38 -24.22
CA LYS A 264 20.76 -11.14 -24.64
C LYS A 264 20.79 -10.05 -23.57
N PHE A 265 20.72 -10.42 -22.29
CA PHE A 265 20.85 -9.46 -21.20
C PHE A 265 22.29 -8.92 -21.12
N ARG A 266 23.29 -9.79 -21.30
CA ARG A 266 24.70 -9.38 -21.43
C ARG A 266 24.94 -8.45 -22.62
N ALA A 267 24.36 -8.76 -23.77
CA ALA A 267 24.42 -7.88 -24.94
C ALA A 267 23.78 -6.51 -24.67
N PHE A 268 22.64 -6.48 -23.97
CA PHE A 268 21.99 -5.25 -23.53
C PHE A 268 22.90 -4.44 -22.59
N LEU A 269 23.47 -5.05 -21.55
CA LEU A 269 24.39 -4.38 -20.62
C LEU A 269 25.58 -3.75 -21.36
N ASN A 270 26.20 -4.50 -22.27
CA ASN A 270 27.29 -4.00 -23.10
C ASN A 270 26.85 -2.81 -23.97
N GLN A 271 25.63 -2.85 -24.53
CA GLN A 271 25.09 -1.78 -25.37
C GLN A 271 24.84 -0.48 -24.58
N VAL A 272 24.46 -0.59 -23.30
CA VAL A 272 24.22 0.56 -22.41
C VAL A 272 25.49 1.00 -21.65
N GLY A 273 26.65 0.39 -21.93
CA GLY A 273 27.93 0.75 -21.32
C GLY A 273 28.17 0.17 -19.92
N LEU A 274 27.39 -0.83 -19.50
CA LEU A 274 27.55 -1.53 -18.23
C LEU A 274 28.40 -2.80 -18.38
N PRO A 275 29.21 -3.15 -17.36
CA PRO A 275 30.00 -4.37 -17.38
C PRO A 275 29.11 -5.61 -17.30
N VAL A 276 29.65 -6.74 -17.79
CA VAL A 276 28.97 -8.03 -17.65
C VAL A 276 28.81 -8.38 -16.18
N VAL A 277 27.56 -8.63 -15.78
CA VAL A 277 27.20 -9.05 -14.42
C VAL A 277 27.54 -10.52 -14.21
N SER A 278 28.10 -10.85 -13.05
CA SER A 278 28.33 -12.23 -12.62
C SER A 278 27.33 -12.63 -11.53
N ARG A 279 26.81 -13.86 -11.61
CA ARG A 279 25.95 -14.42 -10.56
C ARG A 279 26.63 -14.42 -9.18
N ARG A 280 27.94 -14.66 -9.13
CA ARG A 280 28.69 -14.73 -7.88
C ARG A 280 28.74 -13.41 -7.12
N ASP A 281 28.75 -12.29 -7.85
CA ASP A 281 28.74 -10.95 -7.26
C ASP A 281 27.39 -10.67 -6.57
N PHE A 282 26.28 -11.01 -7.23
CA PHE A 282 24.90 -10.81 -6.73
C PHE A 282 24.49 -11.83 -5.65
N VAL A 283 25.09 -13.02 -5.62
CA VAL A 283 24.79 -14.06 -4.61
C VAL A 283 25.86 -14.11 -3.50
N GLY A 284 26.77 -13.13 -3.49
CA GLY A 284 27.89 -13.01 -2.57
C GLY A 284 27.91 -11.66 -1.87
N GLY A 285 28.98 -10.89 -2.08
CA GLY A 285 29.25 -9.67 -1.31
C GLY A 285 28.14 -8.61 -1.40
N ARG A 286 27.52 -8.41 -2.57
CA ARG A 286 26.45 -7.41 -2.71
C ARG A 286 25.21 -7.78 -1.89
N LEU A 287 24.84 -9.06 -1.86
CA LEU A 287 23.72 -9.54 -1.05
C LEU A 287 24.01 -9.36 0.44
N ASP A 288 25.21 -9.70 0.88
CA ASP A 288 25.62 -9.58 2.28
C ASP A 288 25.62 -8.11 2.74
N VAL A 289 26.16 -7.20 1.93
CA VAL A 289 26.16 -5.76 2.23
C VAL A 289 24.74 -5.22 2.33
N LYS A 290 23.88 -5.48 1.33
CA LYS A 290 22.49 -5.02 1.34
C LYS A 290 21.68 -5.60 2.49
N TYR A 291 21.94 -6.86 2.86
CA TYR A 291 21.32 -7.49 4.01
C TYR A 291 21.73 -6.80 5.32
N GLU A 292 23.03 -6.57 5.55
CA GLU A 292 23.50 -5.93 6.77
C GLU A 292 23.05 -4.47 6.86
N GLU A 293 22.96 -3.74 5.75
CA GLU A 293 22.38 -2.39 5.69
C GLU A 293 20.91 -2.39 6.12
N ALA A 294 20.08 -3.22 5.48
CA ALA A 294 18.66 -3.33 5.82
C ALA A 294 18.46 -3.82 7.27
N ARG A 295 19.31 -4.73 7.73
CA ARG A 295 19.27 -5.26 9.09
C ARG A 295 19.64 -4.19 10.11
N ALA A 296 20.72 -3.46 9.90
CA ALA A 296 21.16 -2.40 10.80
C ALA A 296 20.12 -1.28 10.91
N GLU A 297 19.48 -0.91 9.80
CA GLU A 297 18.38 0.04 9.80
C GLU A 297 17.16 -0.50 10.58
N SER A 298 16.77 -1.75 10.34
CA SER A 298 15.65 -2.39 11.04
C SER A 298 15.91 -2.47 12.55
N GLU A 299 17.11 -2.90 12.96
CA GLU A 299 17.51 -2.98 14.37
C GLU A 299 17.58 -1.60 15.04
N ALA A 300 18.00 -0.56 14.32
CA ALA A 300 17.94 0.82 14.82
C ALA A 300 16.51 1.29 15.06
N ARG A 301 15.60 1.08 14.09
CA ARG A 301 14.19 1.43 14.22
C ARG A 301 13.50 0.70 15.38
N ILE A 302 13.83 -0.58 15.61
CA ILE A 302 13.29 -1.36 16.73
C ILE A 302 13.82 -0.84 18.07
N ARG A 303 15.13 -0.55 18.15
CA ARG A 303 15.76 -0.04 19.38
C ARG A 303 15.23 1.34 19.78
N ASP A 304 14.90 2.18 18.82
CA ASP A 304 14.34 3.51 19.06
C ASP A 304 12.85 3.46 19.47
N ALA A 305 12.18 2.31 19.30
CA ALA A 305 10.78 2.14 19.68
C ALA A 305 10.63 1.81 21.17
N MET A 306 9.68 2.48 21.84
CA MET A 306 9.41 2.24 23.27
C MET A 306 8.87 0.85 23.57
N PHE A 307 8.11 0.29 22.63
CA PHE A 307 7.54 -1.05 22.69
C PHE A 307 7.19 -1.50 21.27
N PHE A 308 6.86 -2.78 21.08
CA PHE A 308 6.46 -3.34 19.80
C PHE A 308 5.52 -4.54 19.98
N GLN A 309 4.90 -4.95 18.89
CA GLN A 309 4.10 -6.18 18.82
C GLN A 309 4.72 -7.12 17.79
N ILE A 310 4.78 -8.42 18.06
CA ILE A 310 5.18 -9.42 17.07
C ILE A 310 3.96 -9.83 16.25
N ALA A 311 4.10 -9.88 14.94
CA ALA A 311 3.15 -10.48 14.02
C ALA A 311 3.76 -11.75 13.43
N SER A 312 2.98 -12.83 13.35
CA SER A 312 3.45 -14.08 12.78
C SER A 312 2.42 -14.82 11.96
N ASP A 313 2.82 -15.23 10.76
CA ASP A 313 1.94 -15.75 9.72
C ASP A 313 2.56 -16.97 9.04
N GLY A 314 1.75 -17.89 8.52
CA GLY A 314 2.23 -19.08 7.81
C GLY A 314 2.28 -20.34 8.68
N TRP A 315 1.66 -20.34 9.86
CA TRP A 315 1.61 -21.52 10.73
C TRP A 315 0.58 -22.56 10.27
N LYS A 316 -0.34 -22.18 9.38
CA LYS A 316 -1.36 -23.06 8.81
C LYS A 316 -0.86 -23.66 7.49
N VAL A 317 -0.81 -24.99 7.43
CA VAL A 317 -0.46 -25.75 6.21
C VAL A 317 -1.45 -25.38 5.10
N LYS A 318 -0.94 -25.01 3.92
CA LYS A 318 -1.78 -24.79 2.73
C LYS A 318 -2.19 -26.16 2.15
N SER A 319 -3.47 -26.34 1.87
CA SER A 319 -4.09 -27.57 1.35
C SER A 319 -3.57 -27.99 -0.04
N ASN A 320 -3.06 -27.03 -0.82
CA ASN A 320 -2.59 -27.26 -2.19
C ASN A 320 -1.14 -27.81 -2.26
N GLY A 321 -0.52 -28.13 -1.13
CA GLY A 321 0.83 -28.65 -1.10
C GLY A 321 0.88 -30.16 -1.28
N SER A 322 1.75 -30.62 -2.18
CA SER A 322 2.12 -32.03 -2.26
C SER A 322 2.68 -32.52 -0.91
N PRO A 323 2.58 -33.83 -0.59
CA PRO A 323 3.18 -34.39 0.61
C PRO A 323 4.69 -34.05 0.65
N GLY A 324 5.10 -33.23 1.62
CA GLY A 324 6.48 -32.71 1.72
C GLY A 324 6.62 -31.19 1.67
N ASP A 325 5.54 -30.44 1.47
CA ASP A 325 5.61 -28.97 1.44
C ASP A 325 5.99 -28.38 2.82
N VAL A 326 7.04 -27.56 2.81
CA VAL A 326 7.51 -26.77 3.94
C VAL A 326 6.63 -25.55 4.08
N ASN A 327 6.25 -25.19 5.31
CA ASN A 327 5.60 -23.92 5.59
C ASN A 327 6.65 -22.86 5.92
N LEU A 328 6.57 -21.72 5.23
CA LEU A 328 7.33 -20.53 5.57
C LEU A 328 6.54 -19.74 6.62
N VAL A 329 7.03 -19.74 7.85
CA VAL A 329 6.52 -18.92 8.94
C VAL A 329 7.27 -17.60 8.95
N ASN A 330 6.54 -16.51 8.77
CA ASN A 330 7.10 -15.17 8.83
C ASN A 330 6.96 -14.60 10.24
N LEU A 331 7.98 -13.89 10.70
CA LEU A 331 7.92 -13.05 11.89
C LEU A 331 8.23 -11.60 11.52
N THR A 332 7.33 -10.71 11.92
CA THR A 332 7.36 -9.27 11.66
C THR A 332 7.20 -8.53 12.99
N VAL A 333 7.81 -7.36 13.11
CA VAL A 333 7.73 -6.47 14.27
C VAL A 333 6.90 -5.25 13.89
N ASN A 334 5.78 -5.03 14.55
CA ASN A 334 4.96 -3.84 14.40
C ASN A 334 5.37 -2.80 15.43
N LEU A 335 5.72 -1.61 14.92
CA LEU A 335 6.14 -0.49 15.74
C LEU A 335 4.96 0.47 16.01
N PRO A 336 5.03 1.24 17.12
CA PRO A 336 3.90 2.06 17.56
C PRO A 336 3.58 3.24 16.63
N ASN A 337 4.49 3.57 15.72
CA ASN A 337 4.29 4.59 14.68
C ASN A 337 3.57 4.05 13.42
N GLY A 338 3.10 2.79 13.47
CA GLY A 338 2.41 2.11 12.37
C GLY A 338 3.33 1.47 11.33
N THR A 339 4.65 1.47 11.54
CA THR A 339 5.61 0.79 10.65
C THR A 339 5.70 -0.69 11.01
N SER A 340 5.83 -1.56 10.01
CA SER A 340 6.12 -2.97 10.21
C SER A 340 7.47 -3.33 9.63
N LEU A 341 8.28 -4.09 10.37
CA LEU A 341 9.63 -4.47 10.00
C LEU A 341 9.73 -5.99 9.97
N TYR A 342 10.27 -6.55 8.89
CA TYR A 342 10.47 -7.99 8.82
C TYR A 342 11.58 -8.42 9.78
N ARG A 343 11.38 -9.51 10.53
CA ARG A 343 12.40 -10.00 11.47
C ARG A 343 13.11 -11.24 10.96
N ARG A 344 12.37 -12.32 10.69
CA ARG A 344 12.95 -13.58 10.21
C ARG A 344 11.90 -14.51 9.62
N ALA A 345 12.40 -15.45 8.82
CA ALA A 345 11.70 -16.63 8.32
C ALA A 345 12.03 -17.85 9.18
N VAL A 346 11.02 -18.65 9.51
CA VAL A 346 11.18 -19.99 10.09
C VAL A 346 10.58 -21.01 9.13
N PHE A 347 11.38 -21.98 8.72
CA PHE A 347 10.94 -23.05 7.82
C PHE A 347 10.45 -24.23 8.65
N ALA A 348 9.16 -24.51 8.58
CA ALA A 348 8.52 -25.55 9.38
C ALA A 348 7.95 -26.65 8.48
N SER A 349 8.32 -27.90 8.70
CA SER A 349 7.81 -29.02 7.90
C SER A 349 6.58 -29.65 8.57
N GLY A 350 5.52 -29.87 7.80
CA GLY A 350 4.31 -30.57 8.27
C GLY A 350 3.53 -29.84 9.37
N SER A 351 2.83 -30.60 10.21
CA SER A 351 2.01 -30.06 11.29
C SER A 351 2.87 -29.67 12.49
N VAL A 352 2.95 -28.37 12.75
CA VAL A 352 3.75 -27.81 13.84
C VAL A 352 3.04 -27.90 15.20
N PRO A 353 3.70 -28.42 16.27
CA PRO A 353 3.17 -28.39 17.64
C PRO A 353 3.07 -26.98 18.21
N SER A 354 2.10 -26.72 19.09
CA SER A 354 1.95 -25.39 19.71
C SER A 354 3.14 -25.00 20.58
N LYS A 355 3.79 -25.97 21.23
CA LYS A 355 4.96 -25.71 22.09
C LYS A 355 6.15 -25.17 21.28
N TYR A 356 6.37 -25.68 20.09
CA TYR A 356 7.39 -25.15 19.19
C TYR A 356 7.09 -23.70 18.78
N ALA A 357 5.82 -23.36 18.54
CA ALA A 357 5.44 -21.98 18.27
C ALA A 357 5.71 -21.06 19.50
N GLU A 358 5.44 -21.53 20.72
CA GLU A 358 5.79 -20.80 21.96
C GLU A 358 7.30 -20.53 22.04
N GLU A 359 8.12 -21.55 21.77
CA GLU A 359 9.58 -21.44 21.75
C GLU A 359 10.06 -20.43 20.70
N VAL A 360 9.55 -20.51 19.46
CA VAL A 360 9.90 -19.58 18.37
C VAL A 360 9.51 -18.14 18.71
N PHE A 361 8.32 -17.92 19.29
CA PHE A 361 7.91 -16.58 19.72
C PHE A 361 8.82 -16.06 20.82
N TRP A 362 9.07 -16.87 21.85
CA TRP A 362 9.89 -16.46 22.98
C TRP A 362 11.34 -16.18 22.59
N GLU A 363 11.95 -17.03 21.77
CA GLU A 363 13.28 -16.83 21.19
C GLU A 363 13.35 -15.52 20.38
N THR A 364 12.29 -15.19 19.64
CA THR A 364 12.24 -13.94 18.87
C THR A 364 12.16 -12.72 19.80
N ILE A 365 11.38 -12.80 20.88
CA ILE A 365 11.26 -11.73 21.88
C ILE A 365 12.61 -11.52 22.57
N THR A 366 13.22 -12.57 23.09
CA THR A 366 14.51 -12.46 23.80
C THR A 366 15.64 -12.04 22.86
N GLY A 367 15.60 -12.48 21.59
CA GLY A 367 16.55 -12.05 20.56
C GLY A 367 16.41 -10.60 20.12
N ILE A 368 15.30 -9.92 20.42
CA ILE A 368 15.11 -8.48 20.17
C ILE A 368 15.39 -7.68 21.45
N CYS A 369 14.78 -8.07 22.57
CA CYS A 369 14.78 -7.30 23.80
C CYS A 369 15.97 -7.57 24.72
N GLY A 370 16.69 -8.68 24.52
CA GLY A 370 17.61 -9.20 25.53
C GLY A 370 16.87 -9.46 26.84
N SER A 371 17.18 -8.69 27.87
CA SER A 371 16.54 -8.75 29.19
C SER A 371 15.24 -7.93 29.33
N LEU A 372 14.98 -6.96 28.43
CA LEU A 372 13.83 -6.04 28.52
C LEU A 372 12.57 -6.57 27.83
N VAL A 373 12.18 -7.81 28.11
CA VAL A 373 11.06 -8.50 27.43
C VAL A 373 9.71 -7.77 27.51
N GLN A 374 9.56 -6.84 28.46
CA GLN A 374 8.40 -5.94 28.63
C GLN A 374 8.17 -5.00 27.44
N GLN A 375 9.19 -4.78 26.59
CA GLN A 375 9.03 -4.01 25.36
C GLN A 375 8.12 -4.72 24.34
N CYS A 376 8.03 -6.05 24.38
CA CYS A 376 7.07 -6.79 23.58
C CYS A 376 5.71 -6.81 24.28
N VAL A 377 4.76 -6.00 23.81
CA VAL A 377 3.44 -5.84 24.44
C VAL A 377 2.39 -6.81 23.92
N GLY A 378 2.72 -7.65 22.93
CA GLY A 378 1.78 -8.64 22.41
C GLY A 378 2.25 -9.36 21.16
N ILE A 379 1.52 -10.41 20.81
CA ILE A 379 1.72 -11.22 19.60
C ILE A 379 0.39 -11.30 18.84
N VAL A 380 0.41 -11.16 17.52
CA VAL A 380 -0.71 -11.53 16.66
C VAL A 380 -0.31 -12.65 15.72
N ALA A 381 -1.08 -13.75 15.69
CA ALA A 381 -0.78 -14.88 14.83
C ALA A 381 -2.02 -15.50 14.14
N ASP A 382 -1.80 -16.10 12.98
CA ASP A 382 -2.83 -16.82 12.20
C ASP A 382 -3.26 -18.15 12.84
N ARG A 383 -2.49 -18.68 13.80
CA ARG A 383 -2.76 -19.95 14.48
C ARG A 383 -2.48 -19.90 15.98
N PHE A 384 -2.81 -21.02 16.65
CA PHE A 384 -2.49 -21.33 18.04
C PHE A 384 -3.11 -20.43 19.11
N LYS A 385 -4.17 -19.69 18.78
CA LYS A 385 -4.90 -18.84 19.75
C LYS A 385 -5.17 -19.53 21.09
N ALA A 386 -5.82 -20.70 21.05
CA ALA A 386 -6.25 -21.40 22.27
C ALA A 386 -5.11 -22.14 23.00
N LYS A 387 -3.89 -22.16 22.45
CA LYS A 387 -2.72 -22.83 23.02
C LYS A 387 -1.59 -21.83 23.22
N ALA A 388 -0.67 -21.72 22.25
CA ALA A 388 0.55 -20.92 22.36
C ALA A 388 0.31 -19.47 22.81
N LEU A 389 -0.60 -18.77 22.12
CA LEU A 389 -0.87 -17.36 22.42
C LEU A 389 -1.44 -17.17 23.82
N ARG A 390 -2.41 -18.01 24.22
CA ARG A 390 -3.00 -17.99 25.56
C ARG A 390 -1.99 -18.39 26.64
N SER A 391 -1.14 -19.39 26.37
CA SER A 391 -0.07 -19.84 27.28
C SER A 391 0.88 -18.67 27.59
N LEU A 392 1.39 -18.01 26.55
CA LEU A 392 2.30 -16.87 26.69
C LEU A 392 1.65 -15.67 27.38
N GLU A 393 0.38 -15.39 27.09
CA GLU A 393 -0.34 -14.27 27.72
C GLU A 393 -0.63 -14.53 29.21
N ASN A 394 -0.95 -15.77 29.59
CA ASN A 394 -1.15 -16.16 30.98
C ASN A 394 0.15 -16.07 31.80
N GLN A 395 1.29 -16.40 31.18
CA GLN A 395 2.61 -16.31 31.82
C GLN A 395 3.12 -14.87 31.91
N ASN A 396 2.72 -14.00 30.97
CA ASN A 396 3.22 -12.64 30.83
C ASN A 396 2.05 -11.65 30.86
N HIS A 397 1.64 -11.24 32.06
CA HIS A 397 0.40 -10.49 32.28
C HIS A 397 0.30 -9.14 31.54
N TRP A 398 1.42 -8.55 31.12
CA TRP A 398 1.46 -7.30 30.34
C TRP A 398 1.19 -7.50 28.84
N MET A 399 1.24 -8.74 28.34
CA MET A 399 1.06 -9.05 26.93
C MET A 399 -0.42 -9.11 26.55
N VAL A 400 -0.71 -8.75 25.31
CA VAL A 400 -2.01 -8.92 24.64
C VAL A 400 -1.81 -9.77 23.40
N ASN A 401 -2.21 -11.05 23.46
CA ASN A 401 -1.98 -11.99 22.36
C ASN A 401 -3.28 -12.26 21.58
N LEU A 402 -3.22 -12.11 20.26
CA LEU A 402 -4.38 -12.00 19.40
C LEU A 402 -4.35 -13.03 18.28
N SER A 403 -5.53 -13.55 17.95
CA SER A 403 -5.71 -14.26 16.68
C SER A 403 -5.89 -13.28 15.54
N CYS A 404 -5.26 -13.56 14.40
CA CYS A 404 -5.36 -12.78 13.19
C CYS A 404 -6.82 -12.71 12.69
N GLN A 405 -7.35 -11.50 12.51
CA GLN A 405 -8.71 -11.28 12.02
C GLN A 405 -8.91 -11.71 10.57
N LEU A 406 -7.88 -11.55 9.73
CA LEU A 406 -7.91 -12.06 8.36
C LEU A 406 -8.23 -13.56 8.35
N GLN A 407 -7.47 -14.35 9.12
CA GLN A 407 -7.73 -15.77 9.27
C GLN A 407 -9.09 -16.04 9.93
N GLY A 408 -9.51 -15.22 10.89
CA GLY A 408 -10.82 -15.29 11.52
C GLY A 408 -11.97 -15.24 10.51
N PHE A 409 -11.91 -14.27 9.58
CA PHE A 409 -12.89 -14.07 8.52
C PHE A 409 -12.80 -15.15 7.45
N THR A 410 -11.61 -15.45 6.92
CA THR A 410 -11.45 -16.51 5.91
C THR A 410 -11.93 -17.87 6.44
N SER A 411 -11.83 -18.12 7.75
CA SER A 411 -12.33 -19.37 8.35
C SER A 411 -13.85 -19.47 8.37
N LEU A 412 -14.60 -18.36 8.22
CA LEU A 412 -16.07 -18.39 8.15
C LEU A 412 -16.56 -19.16 6.93
N ILE A 413 -15.87 -19.05 5.79
CA ILE A 413 -16.20 -19.82 4.57
C ILE A 413 -16.23 -21.32 4.90
N LYS A 414 -15.22 -21.78 5.64
CA LYS A 414 -15.15 -23.17 6.11
C LYS A 414 -16.26 -23.51 7.11
N ASP A 415 -16.62 -22.61 8.01
CA ASP A 415 -17.71 -22.88 8.96
C ASP A 415 -19.07 -22.93 8.25
N PHE A 416 -19.35 -21.99 7.35
CA PHE A 416 -20.57 -21.98 6.55
C PHE A 416 -20.70 -23.25 5.70
N SER A 417 -19.61 -23.67 5.04
CA SER A 417 -19.59 -24.92 4.26
C SER A 417 -19.92 -26.17 5.08
N LYS A 418 -19.63 -26.15 6.38
CA LYS A 418 -19.84 -27.28 7.29
C LYS A 418 -21.21 -27.24 7.95
N GLU A 419 -21.65 -26.07 8.37
CA GLU A 419 -22.81 -25.90 9.23
C GLU A 419 -24.09 -25.56 8.46
N LEU A 420 -24.01 -25.00 7.25
CA LEU A 420 -25.19 -24.64 6.45
C LEU A 420 -25.54 -25.74 5.44
N PRO A 421 -26.77 -26.31 5.48
CA PRO A 421 -27.21 -27.32 4.51
C PRO A 421 -27.16 -26.82 3.06
N LEU A 422 -27.42 -25.53 2.84
CA LEU A 422 -27.38 -24.89 1.51
C LEU A 422 -26.05 -25.14 0.79
N PHE A 423 -24.92 -25.01 1.49
CA PHE A 423 -23.60 -25.22 0.90
C PHE A 423 -23.42 -26.67 0.44
N ARG A 424 -23.90 -27.63 1.21
CA ARG A 424 -23.83 -29.05 0.87
C ARG A 424 -24.66 -29.34 -0.38
N THR A 425 -25.93 -28.93 -0.39
CA THR A 425 -26.85 -29.14 -1.52
C THR A 425 -26.30 -28.55 -2.82
N VAL A 426 -25.82 -27.30 -2.77
CA VAL A 426 -25.23 -26.64 -3.94
C VAL A 426 -23.98 -27.38 -4.42
N SER A 427 -23.10 -27.80 -3.50
CA SER A 427 -21.88 -28.53 -3.86
C SER A 427 -22.18 -29.87 -4.53
N GLU A 428 -23.11 -30.65 -3.97
CA GLU A 428 -23.53 -31.95 -4.51
C GLU A 428 -24.17 -31.81 -5.90
N ASN A 429 -25.05 -30.81 -6.07
CA ASN A 429 -25.69 -30.52 -7.35
C ASN A 429 -24.70 -30.07 -8.42
N CYS A 430 -23.77 -29.16 -8.07
CA CYS A 430 -22.72 -28.71 -8.99
C CYS A 430 -21.80 -29.87 -9.37
N PHE A 431 -21.43 -30.72 -8.42
CA PHE A 431 -20.60 -31.89 -8.69
C PHE A 431 -21.30 -32.87 -9.64
N LYS A 432 -22.59 -33.13 -9.42
CA LYS A 432 -23.40 -33.99 -10.30
C LYS A 432 -23.46 -33.44 -11.72
N LEU A 433 -23.73 -32.14 -11.86
CA LEU A 433 -23.78 -31.46 -13.16
C LEU A 433 -22.42 -31.50 -13.85
N ALA A 434 -21.35 -31.07 -13.17
CA ALA A 434 -20.01 -31.03 -13.74
C ALA A 434 -19.50 -32.43 -14.13
N SER A 435 -19.74 -33.43 -13.29
CA SER A 435 -19.39 -34.81 -13.59
C SER A 435 -20.15 -35.35 -14.80
N PHE A 436 -21.44 -35.03 -14.94
CA PHE A 436 -22.23 -35.46 -16.09
C PHE A 436 -21.73 -34.82 -17.38
N VAL A 437 -21.53 -33.50 -17.37
CA VAL A 437 -21.06 -32.74 -18.54
C VAL A 437 -19.64 -33.17 -18.96
N ASN A 438 -18.71 -33.33 -18.02
CA ASN A 438 -17.32 -33.66 -18.34
C ASN A 438 -17.13 -35.11 -18.82
N ASN A 439 -17.88 -36.07 -18.26
CA ASN A 439 -17.63 -37.50 -18.51
C ASN A 439 -18.44 -38.08 -19.68
N LYS A 440 -19.54 -37.44 -20.10
CA LYS A 440 -20.35 -37.91 -21.24
C LYS A 440 -19.90 -37.23 -22.53
N THR A 441 -19.13 -37.94 -23.36
CA THR A 441 -18.54 -37.38 -24.60
C THR A 441 -19.51 -36.60 -25.50
N PRO A 442 -20.74 -37.08 -25.80
CA PRO A 442 -21.67 -36.31 -26.64
C PRO A 442 -22.08 -34.99 -26.00
N ILE A 443 -22.29 -34.98 -24.68
CA ILE A 443 -22.68 -33.80 -23.91
C ILE A 443 -21.52 -32.82 -23.80
N ARG A 444 -20.31 -33.33 -23.51
CA ARG A 444 -19.08 -32.54 -23.46
C ARG A 444 -18.83 -31.80 -24.78
N ASN A 445 -18.97 -32.49 -25.91
CA ASN A 445 -18.74 -31.90 -27.22
C ASN A 445 -19.77 -30.80 -27.53
N SER A 446 -21.04 -31.03 -27.19
CA SER A 446 -22.10 -30.02 -27.30
C SER A 446 -21.83 -28.81 -26.39
N PHE A 447 -21.39 -29.06 -25.16
CA PHE A 447 -21.03 -28.02 -24.21
C PHE A 447 -19.86 -27.15 -24.70
N HIS A 448 -18.77 -27.76 -25.18
CA HIS A 448 -17.64 -27.02 -25.76
C HIS A 448 -18.06 -26.20 -26.99
N LYS A 449 -18.94 -26.74 -27.84
CA LYS A 449 -19.49 -26.01 -28.99
C LYS A 449 -20.20 -24.73 -28.54
N TYR A 450 -21.06 -24.79 -27.52
CA TYR A 450 -21.78 -23.61 -27.04
C TYR A 450 -20.92 -22.67 -26.19
N GLN A 451 -19.93 -23.18 -25.45
CA GLN A 451 -18.94 -22.32 -24.79
C GLN A 451 -18.14 -21.50 -25.81
N LEU A 452 -17.67 -22.15 -26.89
CA LEU A 452 -16.95 -21.47 -27.95
C LEU A 452 -17.82 -20.41 -28.65
N GLN A 453 -19.11 -20.71 -28.84
CA GLN A 453 -20.07 -19.78 -29.44
C GLN A 453 -20.36 -18.56 -28.57
N GLU A 454 -20.54 -18.74 -27.26
CA GLU A 454 -20.94 -17.65 -26.34
C GLU A 454 -19.74 -16.86 -25.79
N TYR A 455 -18.59 -17.51 -25.61
CA TYR A 455 -17.46 -16.95 -24.83
C TYR A 455 -16.11 -16.97 -25.57
N GLY A 456 -16.01 -17.64 -26.72
CA GLY A 456 -14.77 -17.69 -27.51
C GLY A 456 -13.67 -18.60 -26.95
N ASN A 457 -13.94 -19.31 -25.88
CA ASN A 457 -13.09 -20.35 -25.31
C ASN A 457 -13.93 -21.57 -24.91
N ALA A 458 -13.30 -22.73 -24.79
CA ALA A 458 -13.95 -23.96 -24.35
C ALA A 458 -13.03 -24.71 -23.39
N GLY A 459 -13.61 -25.35 -22.38
CA GLY A 459 -12.86 -26.06 -21.35
C GLY A 459 -13.77 -26.84 -20.43
N LEU A 460 -13.20 -27.84 -19.77
CA LEU A 460 -13.91 -28.64 -18.78
C LEU A 460 -14.25 -27.81 -17.55
N LEU A 461 -15.35 -28.17 -16.89
CA LEU A 461 -15.68 -27.63 -15.57
C LEU A 461 -14.69 -28.20 -14.54
N ARG A 462 -13.96 -27.37 -13.81
CA ARG A 462 -12.99 -27.87 -12.83
C ARG A 462 -13.73 -28.55 -11.68
N MET A 463 -13.29 -29.76 -11.32
CA MET A 463 -13.93 -30.54 -10.26
C MET A 463 -12.98 -30.81 -9.08
N PRO A 464 -13.47 -30.68 -7.83
CA PRO A 464 -12.71 -31.13 -6.66
C PRO A 464 -12.56 -32.66 -6.65
N LEU A 465 -11.44 -33.15 -6.14
CA LEU A 465 -11.31 -34.55 -5.73
C LEU A 465 -12.19 -34.80 -4.50
N ARG A 466 -12.96 -35.91 -4.48
CA ARG A 466 -13.95 -36.21 -3.42
C ARG A 466 -13.39 -36.18 -1.99
N ASP A 467 -12.10 -36.47 -1.81
CA ASP A 467 -11.45 -36.44 -0.49
C ASP A 467 -11.10 -35.02 0.01
N TYR A 468 -11.05 -34.03 -0.89
CA TYR A 468 -10.69 -32.63 -0.58
C TYR A 468 -11.89 -31.78 -0.11
N GLU A 469 -13.12 -32.21 -0.41
CA GLU A 469 -14.37 -31.51 -0.07
C GLU A 469 -14.53 -31.22 1.44
N LYS A 470 -13.96 -32.07 2.30
CA LYS A 470 -14.06 -31.92 3.77
C LYS A 470 -13.06 -30.93 4.36
N MET A 471 -11.98 -30.62 3.65
CA MET A 471 -10.85 -29.87 4.19
C MET A 471 -10.78 -28.42 3.72
N ASP A 472 -11.17 -28.16 2.47
CA ASP A 472 -11.09 -26.85 1.82
C ASP A 472 -12.26 -26.61 0.86
N PHE A 473 -12.93 -25.46 0.99
CA PHE A 473 -14.03 -25.07 0.11
C PHE A 473 -13.53 -24.35 -1.16
N GLY A 474 -12.24 -24.01 -1.23
CA GLY A 474 -11.64 -23.33 -2.39
C GLY A 474 -11.93 -24.02 -3.72
N PRO A 475 -11.57 -25.30 -3.91
CA PRO A 475 -11.84 -26.04 -5.15
C PRO A 475 -13.33 -26.14 -5.50
N VAL A 476 -14.20 -26.27 -4.49
CA VAL A 476 -15.65 -26.29 -4.69
C VAL A 476 -16.13 -24.94 -5.20
N TYR A 477 -15.68 -23.84 -4.57
CA TYR A 477 -16.03 -22.48 -5.01
C TYR A 477 -15.59 -22.20 -6.45
N THR A 478 -14.42 -22.72 -6.85
CA THR A 478 -13.94 -22.65 -8.24
C THR A 478 -14.86 -23.37 -9.23
N MET A 479 -15.32 -24.58 -8.89
CA MET A 479 -16.32 -25.30 -9.68
C MET A 479 -17.63 -24.50 -9.80
N LEU A 480 -18.09 -23.88 -8.71
CA LEU A 480 -19.27 -23.02 -8.72
C LEU A 480 -19.11 -21.82 -9.67
N GLU A 481 -17.95 -21.18 -9.69
CA GLU A 481 -17.65 -20.08 -10.63
C GLU A 481 -17.67 -20.55 -12.09
N ASP A 482 -17.13 -21.75 -12.39
CA ASP A 482 -17.15 -22.32 -13.73
C ASP A 482 -18.58 -22.63 -14.21
N VAL A 483 -19.42 -23.19 -13.33
CA VAL A 483 -20.83 -23.48 -13.65
C VAL A 483 -21.64 -22.19 -13.83
N LEU A 484 -21.46 -21.18 -12.96
CA LEU A 484 -22.13 -19.88 -13.09
C LEU A 484 -21.72 -19.13 -14.35
N SER A 485 -20.43 -19.12 -14.67
CA SER A 485 -19.91 -18.46 -15.88
C SER A 485 -20.37 -19.14 -17.16
N SER A 486 -20.66 -20.45 -17.10
CA SER A 486 -21.13 -21.25 -18.24
C SER A 486 -22.66 -21.44 -18.29
N ALA A 487 -23.43 -20.70 -17.49
CA ALA A 487 -24.88 -20.93 -17.34
C ALA A 487 -25.66 -20.93 -18.66
N ARG A 488 -25.35 -20.00 -19.56
CA ARG A 488 -26.03 -19.90 -20.86
C ARG A 488 -25.65 -21.06 -21.80
N ALA A 489 -24.38 -21.44 -21.83
CA ALA A 489 -23.95 -22.61 -22.60
C ALA A 489 -24.62 -23.89 -22.09
N LEU A 490 -24.73 -24.08 -20.77
CA LEU A 490 -25.43 -25.21 -20.17
C LEU A 490 -26.92 -25.27 -20.56
N GLN A 491 -27.59 -24.12 -20.63
CA GLN A 491 -28.98 -24.04 -21.11
C GLN A 491 -29.11 -24.41 -22.59
N LEU A 492 -28.19 -23.94 -23.44
CA LEU A 492 -28.20 -24.26 -24.87
C LEU A 492 -27.94 -25.75 -25.13
N VAL A 493 -27.07 -26.39 -24.35
CA VAL A 493 -26.79 -27.83 -24.42
C VAL A 493 -28.07 -28.66 -24.29
N LEU A 494 -29.02 -28.26 -23.44
CA LEU A 494 -30.29 -28.99 -23.27
C LEU A 494 -31.13 -29.06 -24.55
N HIS A 495 -30.93 -28.12 -25.48
CA HIS A 495 -31.67 -28.04 -26.74
C HIS A 495 -30.98 -28.77 -27.89
N ASP A 496 -29.71 -29.18 -27.73
CA ASP A 496 -28.96 -29.88 -28.78
C ASP A 496 -29.45 -31.32 -28.95
N GLU A 497 -29.44 -31.80 -30.20
CA GLU A 497 -29.87 -33.16 -30.54
C GLU A 497 -29.06 -34.21 -29.78
N SER A 498 -27.77 -33.98 -29.52
CA SER A 498 -26.95 -34.90 -28.73
C SER A 498 -27.48 -35.10 -27.31
N TYR A 499 -28.04 -34.04 -26.71
CA TYR A 499 -28.60 -34.12 -25.36
C TYR A 499 -29.93 -34.87 -25.35
N LYS A 500 -30.78 -34.63 -26.35
CA LYS A 500 -32.07 -35.34 -26.50
C LYS A 500 -31.86 -36.86 -26.60
N ILE A 501 -30.88 -37.29 -27.39
CA ILE A 501 -30.54 -38.72 -27.53
C ILE A 501 -30.09 -39.30 -26.19
N VAL A 502 -29.13 -38.66 -25.51
CA VAL A 502 -28.63 -39.12 -24.21
C VAL A 502 -29.73 -39.12 -23.14
N SER A 503 -30.69 -38.20 -23.20
CA SER A 503 -31.82 -38.11 -22.27
C SER A 503 -32.82 -39.29 -22.38
N MET A 504 -32.87 -39.95 -23.53
CA MET A 504 -33.68 -41.16 -23.70
C MET A 504 -33.04 -42.39 -23.06
N GLU A 505 -31.72 -42.42 -22.94
CA GLU A 505 -30.94 -43.58 -22.47
C GLU A 505 -30.53 -43.47 -21.00
N ASP A 506 -30.17 -42.29 -20.52
CA ASP A 506 -29.64 -42.07 -19.17
C ASP A 506 -30.61 -41.25 -18.31
N PRO A 507 -31.19 -41.81 -17.23
CA PRO A 507 -32.08 -41.06 -16.34
C PRO A 507 -31.38 -39.84 -15.69
N THR A 508 -30.06 -39.88 -15.51
CA THR A 508 -29.25 -38.77 -14.96
C THR A 508 -29.38 -37.51 -15.82
N ALA A 509 -29.51 -37.66 -17.13
CA ALA A 509 -29.64 -36.55 -18.06
C ALA A 509 -30.97 -35.79 -17.86
N ARG A 510 -32.04 -36.49 -17.47
CA ARG A 510 -33.32 -35.85 -17.14
C ARG A 510 -33.21 -35.05 -15.85
N GLU A 511 -32.60 -35.63 -14.82
CA GLU A 511 -32.38 -34.96 -13.53
C GLU A 511 -31.50 -33.71 -13.68
N VAL A 512 -30.45 -33.75 -14.52
CA VAL A 512 -29.59 -32.58 -14.81
C VAL A 512 -30.34 -31.51 -15.61
N ALA A 513 -31.21 -31.92 -16.55
CA ALA A 513 -32.03 -30.97 -17.31
C ALA A 513 -33.06 -30.25 -16.42
N GLU A 514 -33.72 -31.00 -15.53
CA GLU A 514 -34.63 -30.43 -14.53
C GLU A 514 -33.89 -29.45 -13.60
N MET A 515 -32.68 -29.80 -13.16
CA MET A 515 -31.84 -28.94 -12.33
C MET A 515 -31.43 -27.65 -13.06
N ILE A 516 -30.97 -27.72 -14.31
CA ILE A 516 -30.60 -26.55 -15.11
C ILE A 516 -31.82 -25.67 -15.40
N GLY A 517 -33.01 -26.26 -15.54
CA GLY A 517 -34.27 -25.53 -15.70
C GLY A 517 -34.84 -24.93 -14.42
N ASP A 518 -34.39 -25.39 -13.25
CA ASP A 518 -34.90 -24.92 -11.96
C ASP A 518 -34.29 -23.56 -11.57
N VAL A 519 -35.14 -22.54 -11.46
CA VAL A 519 -34.75 -21.21 -11.00
C VAL A 519 -34.18 -21.24 -9.59
N ARG A 520 -34.65 -22.15 -8.73
CA ARG A 520 -34.15 -22.27 -7.35
C ARG A 520 -32.71 -22.74 -7.31
N PHE A 521 -32.32 -23.67 -8.19
CA PHE A 521 -30.93 -24.13 -8.29
C PHE A 521 -29.97 -22.95 -8.54
N TRP A 522 -30.27 -22.11 -9.53
CA TRP A 522 -29.45 -20.94 -9.85
C TRP A 522 -29.46 -19.88 -8.74
N ASN A 523 -30.61 -19.67 -8.08
CA ASN A 523 -30.70 -18.75 -6.95
C ASN A 523 -29.88 -19.24 -5.73
N ASP A 524 -29.93 -20.53 -5.42
CA ASP A 524 -29.16 -21.14 -4.33
C ASP A 524 -27.65 -21.10 -4.61
N MET A 525 -27.25 -21.31 -5.88
CA MET A 525 -25.88 -21.12 -6.33
C MET A 525 -25.42 -19.67 -6.17
N ASP A 526 -26.20 -18.68 -6.63
CA ASP A 526 -25.87 -17.26 -6.44
C ASP A 526 -25.80 -16.90 -4.95
N ALA A 527 -26.65 -17.51 -4.11
CA ALA A 527 -26.60 -17.30 -2.66
C ALA A 527 -25.25 -17.72 -2.07
N VAL A 528 -24.80 -18.96 -2.35
CA VAL A 528 -23.52 -19.48 -1.89
C VAL A 528 -22.35 -18.67 -2.45
N HIS A 529 -22.34 -18.41 -3.75
CA HIS A 529 -21.29 -17.64 -4.41
C HIS A 529 -21.20 -16.21 -3.83
N SER A 530 -22.33 -15.51 -3.73
CA SER A 530 -22.41 -14.15 -3.18
C SER A 530 -21.94 -14.08 -1.73
N LEU A 531 -22.26 -15.07 -0.88
CA LEU A 531 -21.80 -15.09 0.51
C LEU A 531 -20.29 -15.28 0.59
N VAL A 532 -19.74 -16.24 -0.15
CA VAL A 532 -18.28 -16.49 -0.14
C VAL A 532 -17.53 -15.30 -0.70
N LYS A 533 -18.03 -14.69 -1.78
CA LYS A 533 -17.49 -13.46 -2.36
C LYS A 533 -17.46 -12.32 -1.34
N LEU A 534 -18.56 -12.10 -0.62
CA LEU A 534 -18.66 -11.08 0.43
C LEU A 534 -17.59 -11.25 1.52
N ILE A 535 -17.38 -12.49 2.00
CA ILE A 535 -16.34 -12.77 3.00
C ILE A 535 -14.93 -12.56 2.41
N LYS A 536 -14.69 -12.98 1.16
CA LYS A 536 -13.40 -12.79 0.48
C LYS A 536 -13.08 -11.30 0.29
N GLU A 537 -14.05 -10.50 -0.12
CA GLU A 537 -13.90 -9.05 -0.30
C GLU A 537 -13.59 -8.36 1.03
N MET A 538 -14.33 -8.68 2.11
CA MET A 538 -14.01 -8.15 3.44
C MET A 538 -12.63 -8.61 3.94
N ALA A 539 -12.23 -9.85 3.65
CA ALA A 539 -10.89 -10.34 3.98
C ALA A 539 -9.79 -9.58 3.23
N GLN A 540 -9.99 -9.29 1.94
CA GLN A 540 -9.07 -8.47 1.14
C GLN A 540 -8.94 -7.05 1.71
N GLU A 541 -10.05 -6.44 2.14
CA GLU A 541 -10.04 -5.14 2.80
C GLU A 541 -9.28 -5.18 4.13
N ILE A 542 -9.48 -6.22 4.95
CA ILE A 542 -8.74 -6.43 6.21
C ILE A 542 -7.24 -6.59 5.94
N GLU A 543 -6.85 -7.32 4.89
CA GLU A 543 -5.45 -7.50 4.51
C GLU A 543 -4.82 -6.18 4.05
N ALA A 544 -5.54 -5.38 3.26
CA ALA A 544 -5.06 -4.10 2.74
C ALA A 544 -4.99 -3.00 3.79
N GLU A 545 -6.00 -2.88 4.66
CA GLU A 545 -6.11 -1.80 5.64
C GLU A 545 -5.39 -2.11 6.96
N ARG A 546 -5.09 -3.40 7.23
CA ARG A 546 -4.36 -3.88 8.42
C ARG A 546 -4.95 -3.32 9.72
N PRO A 547 -6.20 -3.67 10.05
CA PRO A 547 -6.96 -3.02 11.11
C PRO A 547 -6.28 -3.12 12.48
N LEU A 548 -6.50 -2.08 13.27
CA LEU A 548 -6.07 -2.01 14.66
C LEU A 548 -7.08 -2.73 15.56
N VAL A 549 -6.68 -3.08 16.78
CA VAL A 549 -7.53 -3.85 17.71
C VAL A 549 -8.87 -3.17 18.01
N GLY A 550 -8.89 -1.83 18.11
CA GLY A 550 -10.14 -1.07 18.32
C GLY A 550 -11.14 -1.21 17.17
N GLN A 551 -10.69 -1.57 15.96
CA GLN A 551 -11.54 -1.76 14.78
C GLN A 551 -12.23 -3.12 14.75
N CYS A 552 -11.81 -4.08 15.59
CA CYS A 552 -12.31 -5.45 15.51
C CYS A 552 -13.83 -5.53 15.75
N LEU A 553 -14.36 -4.93 16.81
CA LEU A 553 -15.80 -4.97 17.10
C LEU A 553 -16.64 -4.37 15.94
N PRO A 554 -16.35 -3.14 15.46
CA PRO A 554 -17.01 -2.59 14.28
C PRO A 554 -16.96 -3.48 13.03
N LEU A 555 -15.82 -4.14 12.75
CA LEU A 555 -15.68 -5.03 11.59
C LEU A 555 -16.64 -6.24 11.67
N TRP A 556 -16.79 -6.82 12.87
CA TRP A 556 -17.73 -7.93 13.08
C TRP A 556 -19.19 -7.46 13.02
N ASP A 557 -19.49 -6.25 13.46
CA ASP A 557 -20.83 -5.65 13.31
C ASP A 557 -21.18 -5.38 11.84
N GLU A 558 -20.22 -4.88 11.06
CA GLU A 558 -20.38 -4.68 9.62
C GLU A 558 -20.64 -6.01 8.90
N LEU A 559 -19.89 -7.06 9.24
CA LEU A 559 -20.11 -8.40 8.73
C LEU A 559 -21.54 -8.88 9.05
N ARG A 560 -21.99 -8.75 10.31
CA ARG A 560 -23.34 -9.13 10.71
C ARG A 560 -24.40 -8.39 9.90
N ALA A 561 -24.25 -7.08 9.71
CA ALA A 561 -25.19 -6.28 8.92
C ALA A 561 -25.22 -6.72 7.44
N LYS A 562 -24.05 -6.93 6.84
CA LYS A 562 -23.90 -7.42 5.46
C LYS A 562 -24.54 -8.80 5.27
N VAL A 563 -24.29 -9.73 6.18
CA VAL A 563 -24.87 -11.08 6.12
C VAL A 563 -26.38 -11.06 6.37
N LYS A 564 -26.88 -10.18 7.24
CA LYS A 564 -28.33 -9.99 7.44
C LYS A 564 -29.02 -9.53 6.15
N SER A 565 -28.41 -8.57 5.45
CA SER A 565 -28.90 -8.14 4.14
C SER A 565 -28.87 -9.28 3.11
N TRP A 566 -27.84 -10.13 3.14
CA TRP A 566 -27.76 -11.33 2.30
C TRP A 566 -28.87 -12.34 2.63
N CYS A 567 -29.14 -12.61 3.90
CA CYS A 567 -30.24 -13.48 4.33
C CYS A 567 -31.59 -12.96 3.81
N SER A 568 -31.80 -11.64 3.88
CA SER A 568 -33.01 -10.99 3.36
C SER A 568 -33.13 -11.13 1.83
N LYS A 569 -32.03 -10.96 1.09
CA LYS A 569 -32.00 -11.10 -0.38
C LYS A 569 -32.41 -12.50 -0.84
N PHE A 570 -31.88 -13.54 -0.18
CA PHE A 570 -32.05 -14.93 -0.60
C PHE A 570 -33.12 -15.70 0.19
N HIS A 571 -33.87 -15.03 1.08
CA HIS A 571 -34.91 -15.63 1.92
C HIS A 571 -34.40 -16.78 2.81
N ILE A 572 -33.19 -16.64 3.34
CA ILE A 572 -32.54 -17.63 4.20
C ILE A 572 -32.80 -17.31 5.67
N ALA A 573 -33.12 -18.32 6.46
CA ALA A 573 -33.37 -18.16 7.89
C ALA A 573 -32.11 -17.65 8.64
N GLU A 574 -32.22 -16.43 9.20
CA GLU A 574 -31.10 -15.73 9.83
C GLU A 574 -30.45 -16.52 10.98
N GLY A 575 -31.26 -17.23 11.80
CA GLY A 575 -30.79 -17.83 13.04
C GLY A 575 -29.69 -18.88 12.89
N ALA A 576 -29.73 -19.70 11.82
CA ALA A 576 -28.68 -20.69 11.58
C ALA A 576 -27.36 -20.01 11.17
N VAL A 577 -27.44 -18.97 10.33
CA VAL A 577 -26.28 -18.23 9.83
C VAL A 577 -25.64 -17.39 10.93
N GLU A 578 -26.46 -16.70 11.73
CA GLU A 578 -26.01 -15.92 12.87
C GLU A 578 -25.29 -16.80 13.91
N LYS A 579 -25.80 -18.02 14.17
CA LYS A 579 -25.14 -18.97 15.07
C LYS A 579 -23.73 -19.34 14.61
N VAL A 580 -23.51 -19.51 13.30
CA VAL A 580 -22.17 -19.79 12.74
C VAL A 580 -21.23 -18.60 12.99
N ILE A 581 -21.71 -17.38 12.68
CA ILE A 581 -20.95 -16.15 12.89
C ILE A 581 -20.60 -15.97 14.37
N GLU A 582 -21.58 -16.12 15.27
CA GLU A 582 -21.38 -15.96 16.71
C GLU A 582 -20.44 -17.01 17.30
N THR A 583 -20.51 -18.26 16.81
CA THR A 583 -19.57 -19.31 17.20
C THR A 583 -18.14 -18.95 16.81
N ARG A 584 -17.94 -18.40 15.61
CA ARG A 584 -16.62 -17.92 15.16
C ARG A 584 -16.19 -16.65 15.88
N PHE A 585 -17.09 -15.71 16.12
CA PHE A 585 -16.84 -14.49 16.88
C PHE A 585 -16.33 -14.84 18.27
N LYS A 586 -17.01 -15.70 19.03
CA LYS A 586 -16.58 -16.14 20.37
C LYS A 586 -15.21 -16.80 20.36
N LYS A 587 -14.89 -17.60 19.33
CA LYS A 587 -13.55 -18.19 19.17
C LYS A 587 -12.46 -17.13 18.94
N ASN A 588 -12.78 -16.01 18.30
CA ASN A 588 -11.82 -14.94 17.96
C ASN A 588 -11.80 -13.77 18.93
N TYR A 589 -12.88 -13.52 19.67
CA TYR A 589 -13.01 -12.41 20.60
C TYR A 589 -11.87 -12.41 21.62
N HIS A 590 -11.37 -11.21 21.90
CA HIS A 590 -10.40 -10.93 22.94
C HIS A 590 -10.85 -9.67 23.70
N PRO A 591 -10.75 -9.62 25.03
CA PRO A 591 -11.09 -8.43 25.84
C PRO A 591 -10.48 -7.12 25.34
N ALA A 592 -9.29 -7.21 24.71
CA ALA A 592 -8.60 -6.06 24.14
C ALA A 592 -9.39 -5.32 23.06
N TRP A 593 -10.30 -5.99 22.37
CA TRP A 593 -11.13 -5.36 21.36
C TRP A 593 -12.06 -4.32 21.99
N ALA A 594 -12.72 -4.69 23.08
CA ALA A 594 -13.61 -3.78 23.82
C ALA A 594 -12.80 -2.65 24.48
N ALA A 595 -11.69 -2.98 25.14
CA ALA A 595 -10.85 -1.98 25.79
C ALA A 595 -10.27 -0.97 24.79
N ALA A 596 -9.69 -1.43 23.67
CA ALA A 596 -9.18 -0.54 22.64
C ALA A 596 -10.28 0.31 22.00
N TYR A 597 -11.47 -0.27 21.74
CA TYR A 597 -12.61 0.46 21.18
C TYR A 597 -13.09 1.61 22.09
N ILE A 598 -13.04 1.42 23.42
CA ILE A 598 -13.41 2.46 24.41
C ILE A 598 -12.32 3.51 24.60
N LEU A 599 -11.05 3.12 24.49
CA LEU A 599 -9.92 4.01 24.73
C LEU A 599 -9.50 4.80 23.48
N ASP A 600 -9.87 4.36 22.28
CA ASP A 600 -9.53 5.04 21.05
C ASP A 600 -10.45 6.25 20.80
N PRO A 601 -9.90 7.49 20.75
CA PRO A 601 -10.69 8.68 20.48
C PRO A 601 -11.44 8.65 19.13
N LEU A 602 -11.03 7.78 18.21
CA LEU A 602 -11.68 7.55 16.92
C LEU A 602 -13.16 7.14 17.07
N TYR A 603 -13.53 6.44 18.15
CA TYR A 603 -14.89 5.91 18.34
C TYR A 603 -15.76 6.70 19.30
N LEU A 604 -15.25 7.84 19.81
CA LEU A 604 -16.03 8.69 20.70
C LEU A 604 -17.30 9.16 20.00
N ARG A 605 -18.40 9.13 20.74
CA ARG A 605 -19.70 9.58 20.25
C ARG A 605 -20.04 10.89 20.91
N ARG A 606 -20.58 11.81 20.10
CA ARG A 606 -21.09 13.07 20.60
C ARG A 606 -22.38 12.80 21.39
N ASP A 607 -22.41 13.24 22.63
CA ASP A 607 -23.60 13.20 23.47
C ASP A 607 -24.48 14.44 23.25
N ASN A 608 -25.62 14.50 23.96
CA ASN A 608 -26.55 15.63 23.88
C ASN A 608 -25.96 16.93 24.46
N SER A 609 -24.94 16.84 25.34
CA SER A 609 -24.23 18.00 25.88
C SER A 609 -23.16 18.54 24.90
N GLY A 610 -22.90 17.82 23.81
CA GLY A 610 -21.91 18.15 22.79
C GLY A 610 -20.51 17.62 23.09
N LYS A 611 -20.31 16.92 24.21
CA LYS A 611 -19.06 16.24 24.57
C LYS A 611 -18.89 14.95 23.79
N TYR A 612 -17.64 14.56 23.53
CA TYR A 612 -17.32 13.32 22.85
C TYR A 612 -16.93 12.27 23.88
N LEU A 613 -17.84 11.31 24.12
CA LEU A 613 -17.71 10.32 25.19
C LEU A 613 -17.45 8.90 24.65
N PRO A 614 -16.79 8.04 25.44
CA PRO A 614 -16.55 6.66 25.06
C PRO A 614 -17.86 5.87 24.86
N PRO A 615 -17.97 5.04 23.80
CA PRO A 615 -19.22 4.39 23.42
C PRO A 615 -19.54 3.12 24.23
N PHE A 616 -19.54 3.21 25.57
CA PHE A 616 -19.87 2.07 26.46
C PHE A 616 -21.24 1.46 26.15
N LYS A 617 -22.23 2.26 25.73
CA LYS A 617 -23.56 1.80 25.34
C LYS A 617 -23.58 0.83 24.15
N CYS A 618 -22.46 0.69 23.44
CA CYS A 618 -22.31 -0.23 22.32
C CYS A 618 -21.67 -1.56 22.73
N LEU A 619 -21.27 -1.69 24.00
CA LEU A 619 -20.74 -2.92 24.55
C LEU A 619 -21.85 -3.71 25.23
N THR A 620 -21.71 -5.04 25.25
CA THR A 620 -22.52 -5.89 26.12
C THR A 620 -22.05 -5.76 27.58
N SER A 621 -22.88 -6.16 28.55
CA SER A 621 -22.48 -6.15 29.97
C SER A 621 -21.23 -6.99 30.25
N GLU A 622 -21.01 -8.07 29.49
CA GLU A 622 -19.79 -8.88 29.58
C GLU A 622 -18.57 -8.13 29.04
N GLN A 623 -18.72 -7.45 27.89
CA GLN A 623 -17.66 -6.66 27.29
C GLN A 623 -17.27 -5.47 28.18
N GLU A 624 -18.22 -4.80 28.84
CA GLU A 624 -17.90 -3.75 29.82
C GLU A 624 -17.03 -4.29 30.97
N LYS A 625 -17.37 -5.47 31.53
CA LYS A 625 -16.56 -6.12 32.57
C LYS A 625 -15.16 -6.49 32.07
N ASP A 626 -15.05 -6.86 30.80
CA ASP A 626 -13.80 -7.23 30.17
C ASP A 626 -12.88 -6.01 29.98
N VAL A 627 -13.43 -4.80 29.76
CA VAL A 627 -12.67 -3.54 29.75
C VAL A 627 -11.98 -3.33 31.10
N ASP A 628 -12.74 -3.39 32.20
CA ASP A 628 -12.21 -3.16 33.55
C ASP A 628 -11.13 -4.19 33.93
N LYS A 629 -11.41 -5.48 33.67
CA LYS A 629 -10.48 -6.58 33.94
C LYS A 629 -9.17 -6.43 33.17
N LEU A 630 -9.26 -6.12 31.88
CA LEU A 630 -8.07 -6.02 31.04
C LEU A 630 -7.22 -4.81 31.42
N ILE A 631 -7.83 -3.63 31.58
CA ILE A 631 -7.11 -2.41 31.93
C ILE A 631 -6.38 -2.59 33.27
N THR A 632 -7.05 -3.20 34.25
CA THR A 632 -6.44 -3.52 35.55
C THR A 632 -5.30 -4.54 35.45
N ARG A 633 -5.41 -5.53 34.56
CA ARG A 633 -4.35 -6.54 34.32
C ARG A 633 -3.07 -5.94 33.74
N LEU A 634 -3.21 -4.90 32.91
CA LEU A 634 -2.11 -4.31 32.15
C LEU A 634 -1.28 -3.29 32.95
N VAL A 635 -1.70 -2.97 34.18
CA VAL A 635 -0.98 -2.07 35.10
C VAL A 635 -0.41 -2.86 36.29
N SER A 636 0.44 -2.21 37.09
CA SER A 636 0.90 -2.82 38.34
C SER A 636 -0.24 -2.91 39.36
N ARG A 637 -0.06 -3.74 40.40
CA ARG A 637 -1.09 -3.87 41.46
C ARG A 637 -1.35 -2.56 42.19
N GLU A 638 -0.32 -1.72 42.32
CA GLU A 638 -0.40 -0.41 42.95
C GLU A 638 -1.17 0.59 42.07
N GLU A 639 -1.02 0.50 40.75
CA GLU A 639 -1.71 1.37 39.78
C GLU A 639 -3.16 0.93 39.47
N ALA A 640 -3.60 -0.24 39.95
CA ALA A 640 -4.92 -0.82 39.65
C ALA A 640 -6.10 0.09 40.03
N HIS A 641 -6.10 0.65 41.24
CA HIS A 641 -7.18 1.55 41.66
C HIS A 641 -7.11 2.90 40.93
N ILE A 642 -5.89 3.38 40.64
CA ILE A 642 -5.65 4.64 39.91
C ILE A 642 -6.20 4.53 38.49
N VAL A 643 -5.89 3.44 37.78
CA VAL A 643 -6.33 3.27 36.39
C VAL A 643 -7.85 3.17 36.28
N LEU A 644 -8.52 2.57 37.27
CA LEU A 644 -9.98 2.52 37.33
C LEU A 644 -10.60 3.90 37.62
N MET A 645 -10.02 4.68 38.52
CA MET A 645 -10.45 6.08 38.74
C MET A 645 -10.29 6.92 37.48
N GLU A 646 -9.14 6.80 36.81
CA GLU A 646 -8.87 7.44 35.53
C GLU A 646 -9.84 6.98 34.44
N LEU A 647 -10.18 5.69 34.37
CA LEU A 647 -11.17 5.17 33.42
C LEU A 647 -12.57 5.75 33.68
N MET A 648 -12.98 5.90 34.94
CA MET A 648 -14.26 6.52 35.29
C MET A 648 -14.28 8.00 34.89
N LYS A 649 -13.17 8.73 35.12
CA LYS A 649 -13.01 10.10 34.63
C LYS A 649 -13.12 10.18 33.10
N TRP A 650 -12.44 9.28 32.37
CA TRP A 650 -12.52 9.20 30.92
C TRP A 650 -13.95 8.91 30.43
N ARG A 651 -14.68 8.03 31.11
CA ARG A 651 -16.08 7.69 30.80
C ARG A 651 -17.02 8.90 30.94
N THR A 652 -16.77 9.81 31.87
CA THR A 652 -17.63 10.98 32.13
C THR A 652 -17.22 12.24 31.39
N GLU A 653 -15.92 12.47 31.22
CA GLU A 653 -15.39 13.70 30.64
C GLU A 653 -15.10 13.56 29.14
N GLY A 654 -14.59 12.39 28.72
CA GLY A 654 -14.24 12.10 27.35
C GLY A 654 -13.20 13.07 26.78
N LEU A 655 -13.36 13.44 25.50
CA LEU A 655 -12.44 14.33 24.80
C LEU A 655 -13.14 15.63 24.38
N ASP A 656 -12.36 16.71 24.37
CA ASP A 656 -12.82 17.98 23.85
C ASP A 656 -13.21 17.89 22.36
N PRO A 657 -14.31 18.54 21.94
CA PRO A 657 -14.83 18.45 20.57
C PRO A 657 -13.85 18.84 19.46
N VAL A 658 -12.90 19.75 19.71
CA VAL A 658 -11.92 20.17 18.69
C VAL A 658 -10.97 19.03 18.38
N TYR A 659 -10.43 18.40 19.43
CA TYR A 659 -9.51 17.27 19.29
C TYR A 659 -10.23 16.02 18.79
N ALA A 660 -11.45 15.75 19.27
CA ALA A 660 -12.23 14.61 18.80
C ALA A 660 -12.53 14.70 17.29
N LYS A 661 -12.94 15.87 16.80
CA LYS A 661 -13.15 16.10 15.36
C LYS A 661 -11.87 15.99 14.55
N ALA A 662 -10.74 16.46 15.09
CA ALA A 662 -9.45 16.33 14.42
C ALA A 662 -9.02 14.86 14.29
N VAL A 663 -9.23 14.04 15.32
CA VAL A 663 -8.95 12.60 15.28
C VAL A 663 -9.89 11.86 14.32
N GLN A 664 -11.17 12.23 14.31
CA GLN A 664 -12.20 11.58 13.50
C GLN A 664 -12.29 12.13 12.08
N MET A 665 -11.41 13.06 11.70
CA MET A 665 -11.41 13.65 10.38
C MET A 665 -11.11 12.59 9.32
N ARG A 666 -12.04 12.46 8.35
CA ARG A 666 -11.88 11.57 7.21
C ARG A 666 -11.85 12.37 5.92
N GLU A 667 -11.01 11.93 5.00
CA GLU A 667 -10.89 12.47 3.66
C GLU A 667 -11.05 11.36 2.64
N ARG A 668 -11.52 11.71 1.44
CA ARG A 668 -11.67 10.77 0.36
C ARG A 668 -10.30 10.49 -0.23
N ASP A 669 -9.88 9.24 -0.16
CA ASP A 669 -8.67 8.77 -0.82
C ASP A 669 -8.81 8.98 -2.34
N PRO A 670 -7.89 9.70 -3.01
CA PRO A 670 -7.96 9.98 -4.44
C PRO A 670 -7.82 8.73 -5.30
N ILE A 671 -7.18 7.66 -4.80
CA ILE A 671 -6.93 6.42 -5.55
C ILE A 671 -8.10 5.45 -5.34
N THR A 672 -8.48 5.21 -4.09
CA THR A 672 -9.50 4.19 -3.76
C THR A 672 -10.92 4.75 -3.71
N GLY A 673 -11.09 6.07 -3.65
CA GLY A 673 -12.39 6.73 -3.49
C GLY A 673 -13.04 6.53 -2.11
N LYS A 674 -12.39 5.78 -1.19
CA LYS A 674 -12.89 5.48 0.16
C LYS A 674 -12.57 6.60 1.16
N MET A 675 -13.42 6.76 2.16
CA MET A 675 -13.20 7.73 3.25
C MET A 675 -12.19 7.19 4.27
N ARG A 676 -10.97 7.71 4.27
CA ARG A 676 -9.87 7.30 5.17
C ARG A 676 -9.58 8.36 6.22
N ILE A 677 -9.06 7.93 7.36
CA ILE A 677 -8.65 8.83 8.45
C ILE A 677 -7.44 9.64 7.97
N VAL A 678 -7.52 10.97 8.11
CA VAL A 678 -6.49 11.90 7.62
C VAL A 678 -5.17 11.68 8.36
N ASN A 679 -5.22 11.47 9.68
CA ASN A 679 -4.05 11.21 10.50
C ASN A 679 -4.23 9.96 11.36
N PRO A 680 -3.79 8.77 10.90
CA PRO A 680 -3.95 7.53 11.67
C PRO A 680 -3.27 7.54 13.04
N GLN A 681 -2.30 8.44 13.28
CA GLN A 681 -1.56 8.56 14.54
C GLN A 681 -2.21 9.52 15.54
N SER A 682 -3.25 10.27 15.13
CA SER A 682 -3.84 11.32 15.97
C SER A 682 -4.43 10.79 17.27
N SER A 683 -5.04 9.61 17.26
CA SER A 683 -5.57 8.97 18.47
C SER A 683 -4.49 8.82 19.54
N ARG A 684 -3.32 8.31 19.13
CA ARG A 684 -2.17 8.15 20.01
C ARG A 684 -1.58 9.48 20.44
N LEU A 685 -1.43 10.41 19.50
CA LEU A 685 -0.86 11.73 19.80
C LEU A 685 -1.67 12.46 20.86
N VAL A 686 -3.00 12.40 20.80
CA VAL A 686 -3.89 13.00 21.81
C VAL A 686 -3.64 12.41 23.20
N TRP A 687 -3.47 11.08 23.31
CA TRP A 687 -3.09 10.43 24.57
C TRP A 687 -1.72 10.89 25.09
N GLU A 688 -0.75 11.09 24.20
CA GLU A 688 0.62 11.48 24.56
C GLU A 688 0.77 12.97 24.89
N THR A 689 -0.04 13.86 24.30
CA THR A 689 0.16 15.31 24.40
C THR A 689 -0.95 16.07 25.13
N TYR A 690 -2.21 15.67 24.98
CA TYR A 690 -3.35 16.40 25.54
C TYR A 690 -3.88 15.75 26.81
N LEU A 691 -4.02 14.42 26.81
CA LEU A 691 -4.54 13.64 27.93
C LEU A 691 -3.45 13.26 28.95
N THR A 692 -2.44 14.12 29.16
CA THR A 692 -1.28 13.84 30.04
C THR A 692 -1.65 13.67 31.51
N GLU A 693 -2.85 14.10 31.89
CA GLU A 693 -3.41 13.89 33.23
C GLU A 693 -3.76 12.42 33.52
N PHE A 694 -3.98 11.60 32.48
CA PHE A 694 -4.26 10.17 32.59
C PHE A 694 -2.93 9.39 32.54
N LYS A 695 -2.29 9.20 33.69
CA LYS A 695 -0.93 8.64 33.75
C LYS A 695 -0.93 7.12 33.53
N SER A 696 -1.80 6.40 34.22
CA SER A 696 -1.84 4.93 34.15
C SER A 696 -2.67 4.48 32.96
N LEU A 697 -3.83 5.09 32.76
CA LEU A 697 -4.74 4.81 31.67
C LEU A 697 -4.13 5.22 30.33
N GLY A 698 -3.43 6.35 30.27
CA GLY A 698 -2.74 6.80 29.05
C GLY A 698 -1.69 5.78 28.57
N LYS A 699 -0.91 5.18 29.49
CA LYS A 699 0.03 4.09 29.14
C LYS A 699 -0.70 2.88 28.54
N VAL A 700 -1.84 2.49 29.12
CA VAL A 700 -2.66 1.37 28.63
C VAL A 700 -3.27 1.70 27.27
N ALA A 701 -3.84 2.90 27.11
CA ALA A 701 -4.47 3.34 25.88
C ALA A 701 -3.48 3.37 24.72
N VAL A 702 -2.33 4.05 24.88
CA VAL A 702 -1.27 4.13 23.86
C VAL A 702 -0.79 2.74 23.45
N ARG A 703 -0.73 1.78 24.39
CA ARG A 703 -0.40 0.38 24.11
C ARG A 703 -1.52 -0.39 23.42
N LEU A 704 -2.79 -0.15 23.69
CA LEU A 704 -3.87 -0.96 23.09
C LEU A 704 -4.26 -0.47 21.69
N ILE A 705 -4.30 0.85 21.49
CA ILE A 705 -4.83 1.43 20.25
C ILE A 705 -3.89 1.24 19.05
N PHE A 706 -2.59 1.00 19.26
CA PHE A 706 -1.65 0.74 18.16
C PHE A 706 -1.58 -0.74 17.76
N LEU A 707 -2.08 -1.66 18.58
CA LEU A 707 -1.95 -3.09 18.31
C LEU A 707 -2.65 -3.42 16.99
N HIS A 708 -1.95 -4.14 16.12
CA HIS A 708 -2.56 -4.69 14.92
C HIS A 708 -3.35 -5.94 15.25
N ALA A 709 -4.46 -6.09 14.54
CA ALA A 709 -5.34 -7.25 14.62
C ALA A 709 -5.03 -8.32 13.56
N THR A 710 -4.02 -8.09 12.71
CA THR A 710 -3.62 -9.00 11.64
C THR A 710 -2.14 -9.37 11.70
N SER A 711 -1.83 -10.62 11.35
CA SER A 711 -0.46 -11.14 11.23
C SER A 711 0.22 -10.76 9.92
N CYS A 712 -0.55 -10.31 8.91
CA CYS A 712 -0.16 -9.96 7.52
C CYS A 712 1.29 -10.31 7.17
N GLY A 713 1.48 -11.52 6.64
CA GLY A 713 2.79 -12.04 6.27
C GLY A 713 3.31 -11.51 4.94
N PHE A 714 4.63 -11.57 4.78
CA PHE A 714 5.27 -11.42 3.49
C PHE A 714 4.99 -12.65 2.61
N LYS A 715 4.42 -12.44 1.42
CA LYS A 715 4.22 -13.49 0.40
C LYS A 715 5.38 -13.40 -0.60
N CYS A 716 6.25 -14.41 -0.60
CA CYS A 716 7.30 -14.61 -1.62
C CYS A 716 6.83 -15.65 -2.64
N ASN A 717 7.39 -15.60 -3.85
CA ASN A 717 7.05 -16.53 -4.92
C ASN A 717 7.45 -17.98 -4.53
N TRP A 718 6.44 -18.82 -4.30
CA TRP A 718 6.60 -20.20 -3.82
C TRP A 718 7.33 -21.11 -4.80
N SER A 719 7.21 -20.86 -6.12
CA SER A 719 7.83 -21.69 -7.15
C SER A 719 9.36 -21.61 -7.09
N TRP A 720 9.89 -20.42 -6.84
CA TRP A 720 11.33 -20.19 -6.63
C TRP A 720 11.81 -20.74 -5.28
N LEU A 721 11.04 -20.54 -4.20
CA LEU A 721 11.36 -21.10 -2.88
C LEU A 721 11.46 -22.63 -2.92
N ARG A 722 10.54 -23.29 -3.63
CA ARG A 722 10.54 -24.75 -3.79
C ARG A 722 11.76 -25.23 -4.57
N TRP A 723 12.17 -24.52 -5.63
CA TRP A 723 13.38 -24.82 -6.40
C TRP A 723 14.66 -24.68 -5.55
N VAL A 724 14.79 -23.58 -4.80
CA VAL A 724 15.95 -23.34 -3.92
C VAL A 724 15.97 -24.34 -2.76
N TYR A 725 14.82 -24.70 -2.18
CA TYR A 725 14.75 -25.68 -1.10
C TYR A 725 15.07 -27.10 -1.60
N ALA A 726 14.54 -27.50 -2.76
CA ALA A 726 14.79 -28.82 -3.37
C ALA A 726 16.25 -29.01 -3.82
N HIS A 727 17.00 -27.93 -4.08
CA HIS A 727 18.39 -27.97 -4.53
C HIS A 727 19.38 -27.37 -3.53
N GLY A 728 18.91 -26.94 -2.35
CA GLY A 728 19.64 -26.11 -1.40
C GLY A 728 19.65 -26.63 0.03
N GLN A 729 19.80 -27.94 0.23
CA GLN A 729 20.01 -28.53 1.58
C GLN A 729 21.33 -28.09 2.26
N SER A 730 22.13 -27.23 1.63
CA SER A 730 23.33 -26.67 2.25
C SER A 730 23.01 -25.50 3.19
N ARG A 731 23.65 -25.46 4.35
CA ARG A 731 23.53 -24.37 5.34
C ARG A 731 23.77 -22.98 4.72
N ALA A 732 24.71 -22.89 3.77
CA ALA A 732 25.02 -21.65 3.07
C ALA A 732 23.92 -21.22 2.08
N GLY A 733 23.21 -22.17 1.46
CA GLY A 733 22.06 -21.87 0.60
C GLY A 733 20.89 -21.27 1.38
N MET A 734 20.61 -21.84 2.56
CA MET A 734 19.56 -21.35 3.45
C MET A 734 19.85 -19.97 4.02
N ASP A 735 21.09 -19.68 4.40
CA ASP A 735 21.52 -18.35 4.84
C ASP A 735 21.26 -17.29 3.77
N LYS A 736 21.70 -17.55 2.53
CA LYS A 736 21.47 -16.65 1.38
C LYS A 736 19.98 -16.46 1.09
N LEU A 737 19.20 -17.54 1.19
CA LEU A 737 17.75 -17.47 1.02
C LEU A 737 17.10 -16.56 2.07
N GLN A 738 17.49 -16.71 3.34
CA GLN A 738 16.98 -15.86 4.42
C GLN A 738 17.35 -14.38 4.20
N LYS A 739 18.56 -14.08 3.71
CA LYS A 739 18.99 -12.72 3.37
C LYS A 739 18.14 -12.11 2.25
N LEU A 740 17.87 -12.88 1.19
CA LEU A 740 17.01 -12.45 0.08
C LEU A 740 15.58 -12.17 0.54
N ILE A 741 14.99 -13.09 1.30
CA ILE A 741 13.65 -12.91 1.88
C ILE A 741 13.63 -11.66 2.76
N PHE A 742 14.67 -11.43 3.56
CA PHE A 742 14.75 -10.27 4.44
C PHE A 742 14.75 -8.95 3.68
N ILE A 743 15.56 -8.82 2.62
CA ILE A 743 15.62 -7.61 1.79
C ILE A 743 14.29 -7.39 1.06
N ALA A 744 13.76 -8.43 0.40
CA ALA A 744 12.51 -8.35 -0.33
C ALA A 744 11.33 -7.97 0.58
N ALA A 745 11.26 -8.55 1.77
CA ALA A 745 10.21 -8.26 2.73
C ALA A 745 10.26 -6.81 3.22
N HIS A 746 11.46 -6.26 3.47
CA HIS A 746 11.58 -4.85 3.86
C HIS A 746 11.12 -3.91 2.76
N SER A 747 11.49 -4.17 1.50
CA SER A 747 11.05 -3.33 0.37
C SER A 747 9.53 -3.37 0.18
N LYS A 748 8.91 -4.56 0.21
CA LYS A 748 7.44 -4.68 0.10
C LYS A 748 6.71 -4.00 1.27
N LEU A 749 7.23 -4.12 2.50
CA LEU A 749 6.63 -3.48 3.68
C LEU A 749 6.74 -1.95 3.63
N ASP A 750 7.86 -1.41 3.16
CA ASP A 750 8.07 0.04 3.04
C ASP A 750 7.19 0.65 1.92
N ARG A 751 6.92 -0.08 0.83
CA ARG A 751 6.03 0.38 -0.27
C ARG A 751 4.53 0.27 0.05
N ARG A 752 4.13 -0.42 1.12
CA ARG A 752 2.73 -0.80 1.43
C ARG A 752 2.01 -1.53 0.28
N GLU A 753 2.77 -2.19 -0.58
CA GLU A 753 2.27 -2.96 -1.71
C GLU A 753 2.29 -4.45 -1.33
N PHE A 754 1.14 -4.97 -0.90
CA PHE A 754 0.98 -6.40 -0.57
C PHE A 754 0.57 -7.26 -1.78
N LEU A 755 0.24 -6.61 -2.90
CA LEU A 755 -0.02 -7.21 -4.21
C LEU A 755 0.77 -6.38 -5.22
N SER A 756 1.94 -6.87 -5.64
CA SER A 756 2.61 -6.26 -6.79
C SER A 756 1.85 -6.66 -8.07
N ASP A 757 1.85 -5.82 -9.10
CA ASP A 757 1.30 -6.22 -10.41
C ASP A 757 2.02 -7.46 -10.96
N GLU A 758 3.27 -7.71 -10.55
CA GLU A 758 4.02 -8.93 -10.83
C GLU A 758 3.40 -10.19 -10.19
N ASP A 759 2.77 -10.08 -9.02
CA ASP A 759 2.06 -11.19 -8.36
C ASP A 759 0.74 -11.51 -9.10
N LYS A 760 0.06 -10.49 -9.65
CA LYS A 760 -1.14 -10.68 -10.50
C LYS A 760 -0.79 -11.31 -11.84
N ASP A 761 0.33 -10.91 -12.43
CA ASP A 761 0.84 -11.47 -13.67
C ASP A 761 1.27 -12.93 -13.46
N ALA A 762 1.92 -13.25 -12.34
CA ALA A 762 2.27 -14.63 -11.99
C ALA A 762 1.03 -15.52 -11.82
N ASP A 763 -0.05 -15.01 -11.21
CA ASP A 763 -1.34 -15.71 -11.11
C ASP A 763 -2.00 -15.90 -12.50
N LEU A 764 -1.92 -14.90 -13.37
CA LEU A 764 -2.36 -14.97 -14.78
C LEU A 764 -1.60 -16.06 -15.57
N PHE A 765 -0.28 -16.13 -15.42
CA PHE A 765 0.55 -17.15 -16.10
C PHE A 765 0.43 -18.53 -15.45
N ALA A 766 0.17 -18.64 -14.15
CA ALA A 766 -0.11 -19.93 -13.51
C ALA A 766 -1.40 -20.55 -14.05
N LEU A 767 -2.44 -19.73 -14.28
CA LEU A 767 -3.67 -20.14 -14.95
C LEU A 767 -3.43 -20.60 -16.40
N ALA A 768 -2.56 -19.90 -17.14
CA ALA A 768 -2.21 -20.28 -18.51
C ALA A 768 -1.41 -21.59 -18.59
N ASN A 769 -0.52 -21.85 -17.63
CA ASN A 769 0.30 -23.06 -17.61
C ASN A 769 -0.47 -24.33 -17.17
N GLU A 770 -1.60 -24.21 -16.47
CA GLU A 770 -2.51 -25.34 -16.25
C GLU A 770 -3.23 -25.73 -17.55
N LEU A 771 -3.62 -24.76 -18.37
CA LEU A 771 -4.22 -25.00 -19.69
C LEU A 771 -3.28 -25.73 -20.66
N ASP A 772 -1.97 -25.46 -20.61
CA ASP A 772 -0.99 -26.13 -21.48
C ASP A 772 -0.65 -27.56 -21.06
N LYS A 773 -0.80 -27.92 -19.78
CA LYS A 773 -0.58 -29.31 -19.33
C LYS A 773 -1.67 -30.26 -19.82
N ASP A 774 -2.89 -29.76 -19.97
CA ASP A 774 -4.01 -30.52 -20.52
C ASP A 774 -3.88 -30.76 -22.03
N ILE A 775 -3.03 -30.00 -22.73
CA ILE A 775 -2.75 -30.19 -24.16
C ILE A 775 -1.66 -31.28 -24.38
N VAL A 776 -0.73 -31.45 -23.43
CA VAL A 776 0.41 -32.39 -23.59
C VAL A 776 0.07 -33.84 -23.18
N GLU A 777 -0.97 -34.06 -22.36
CA GLU A 777 -1.46 -35.42 -22.06
C GLU A 777 -2.31 -36.04 -23.19
N LEU A 778 -2.63 -35.29 -24.25
CA LEU A 778 -3.42 -35.74 -25.41
C LEU A 778 -2.60 -36.44 -26.53
N GLU A 779 -1.27 -36.54 -26.41
CA GLU A 779 -0.41 -37.12 -27.46
C GLU A 779 0.27 -38.45 -27.10
N LYS A 780 -0.23 -39.20 -26.12
CA LYS A 780 0.18 -40.62 -25.95
C LYS A 780 -0.92 -41.57 -26.45
N PRO A 781 -0.71 -42.25 -27.60
CA PRO A 781 -1.58 -43.35 -28.01
C PRO A 781 -1.37 -44.57 -27.11
N PRO A 782 -2.36 -45.50 -27.06
CA PRO A 782 -2.54 -46.49 -25.99
C PRO A 782 -1.40 -47.50 -25.82
#